data_AF-A0A2A4MXW8-F1
#
_entry.id   AF-A0A2A4MXW8-F1
#
_cell.length_a   1.000
_cell.length_b   1.000
_cell.length_c   1.000
_cell.angle_alpha   90.00
_cell.angle_beta   90.00
_cell.angle_gamma   90.00
#
_symmetry.space_group_name_H-M   'P 1'
#
loop_
_entity.id
_entity.type
_entity.pdbx_description
1 polymer ?
#
loop_
_entity_poly.entity_id
_entity_poly.type
_entity_poly.pdbx_seq_one_letter_code
_entity_poly.pdbx_strand_id
1 'polypeptide(L)'
;MKLSHAVLLFVGVVCVAAAISLLSGLSSRNLDDLAPLSEIERPAITSFRVGENNVRALLVEGEDVWIGTSGGLVRFQPKTGAHHIYDNKVDGILSNAIFHLSSYNNQLLVGTYGGGLSVLDLATEQWRNLNIPQGLADQFVYDIELANNGDLWIATWSGVNRIRKGELFNEAAWALFTVENTQGGLPNPWVYAIEQDQQDNLWFATEGGLARFDGKEWQSWIHEDGLGASLKKVEASFDQDSIDPAIQSDHHTIQKQQQGLANVSVAYNPNYIVALAISDNDTVWAGTWGAGLARYDGKQWLNYTHEDGLPSNHIFSLHIDKQKQLWVGTSKGLSQLNESGDGFTAVEQELATKGIFALSDDAAKGLWVAAMVVLVMSQQLSRCTMRCQALFIVLALMCMNTASAENLGQRVYEKYCTPCHGENGDANTAASRALNPMPRNFIQADFINDLTRERVIDVVSNGRPGTAMVGWQKRLSREQIEAVSGYVRQRFAKNVMMPKCASCHSEKEDYALGEQVYQARCYFCHGYDGRANTEASQYLSPPPKDLRKVKMSQANLAKVISQGREGTAMMPFRTVLSQREIAAVVVYVTEGFPGNVVNKIDFYHSENNGWSMSYDPALLDADKPKACLSCHEAKQPKPKLVWQSSVTSDSD
;
A
#
# COMPACT_ATOMS: atom_id res chain seq x y z
N MET A 1 58.43 -26.12 -0.01
CA MET A 1 58.67 -27.50 -0.51
C MET A 1 57.68 -27.79 -1.63
N LYS A 2 58.15 -28.07 -2.84
CA LYS A 2 57.31 -28.59 -3.93
C LYS A 2 57.05 -30.08 -3.65
N LEU A 3 55.80 -30.47 -3.38
CA LEU A 3 55.40 -31.87 -3.53
C LEU A 3 55.07 -32.11 -5.01
N SER A 4 55.65 -33.16 -5.58
CA SER A 4 55.56 -33.53 -6.99
C SER A 4 54.24 -34.26 -7.31
N HIS A 5 53.81 -34.15 -8.57
CA HIS A 5 52.58 -34.69 -9.15
C HIS A 5 52.38 -36.23 -9.00
N ALA A 6 53.32 -36.95 -8.42
CA ALA A 6 53.25 -38.40 -8.24
C ALA A 6 52.27 -38.83 -7.13
N VAL A 7 52.00 -37.99 -6.12
CA VAL A 7 51.12 -38.35 -4.98
C VAL A 7 49.63 -38.29 -5.37
N LEU A 8 49.26 -37.42 -6.31
CA LEU A 8 47.86 -37.30 -6.79
C LEU A 8 47.43 -38.49 -7.67
N LEU A 9 48.35 -39.10 -8.41
CA LEU A 9 48.05 -40.26 -9.26
C LEU A 9 47.81 -41.54 -8.45
N PHE A 10 48.45 -41.68 -7.28
CA PHE A 10 48.28 -42.88 -6.44
C PHE A 10 46.94 -42.89 -5.70
N VAL A 11 46.43 -41.73 -5.28
CA VAL A 11 45.10 -41.62 -4.63
C VAL A 11 43.96 -41.82 -5.63
N GLY A 12 44.14 -41.39 -6.88
CA GLY A 12 43.14 -41.57 -7.94
C GLY A 12 42.88 -43.04 -8.32
N VAL A 13 43.92 -43.88 -8.36
CA VAL A 13 43.78 -45.29 -8.77
C VAL A 13 43.10 -46.14 -7.69
N VAL A 14 43.30 -45.84 -6.40
CA VAL A 14 42.66 -46.56 -5.28
C VAL A 14 41.15 -46.28 -5.22
N CYS A 15 40.71 -45.06 -5.54
CA CYS A 15 39.28 -44.71 -5.55
C CYS A 15 38.50 -45.37 -6.70
N VAL A 16 39.13 -45.59 -7.87
CA VAL A 16 38.49 -46.24 -9.02
C VAL A 16 38.32 -47.75 -8.78
N ALA A 17 39.29 -48.40 -8.12
CA ALA A 17 39.18 -49.82 -7.75
C ALA A 17 38.09 -50.08 -6.68
N ALA A 18 37.89 -49.14 -5.74
CA ALA A 18 36.81 -49.20 -4.75
C ALA A 18 35.42 -49.00 -5.40
N ALA A 19 35.29 -48.11 -6.38
CA ALA A 19 34.04 -47.87 -7.10
C ALA A 19 33.61 -49.07 -7.96
N ILE A 20 34.56 -49.77 -8.59
CA ILE A 20 34.27 -50.97 -9.40
C ILE A 20 33.88 -52.18 -8.53
N SER A 21 34.40 -52.25 -7.30
CA SER A 21 34.00 -53.28 -6.32
C SER A 21 32.61 -53.02 -5.71
N LEU A 22 32.18 -51.76 -5.61
CA LEU A 22 30.83 -51.38 -5.19
C LEU A 22 29.77 -51.57 -6.29
N LEU A 23 30.16 -51.42 -7.56
CA LEU A 23 29.27 -51.58 -8.72
C LEU A 23 29.05 -53.04 -9.16
N SER A 24 29.94 -53.97 -8.77
CA SER A 24 29.78 -55.41 -9.03
C SER A 24 28.91 -56.13 -8.00
N GLY A 25 28.51 -55.45 -6.91
CA GLY A 25 27.65 -55.99 -5.85
C GLY A 25 26.15 -55.74 -6.01
N LEU A 26 25.71 -55.03 -7.06
CA LEU A 26 24.30 -54.65 -7.28
C LEU A 26 23.55 -55.52 -8.32
N SER A 27 24.09 -56.68 -8.70
CA SER A 27 23.49 -57.55 -9.75
C SER A 27 22.38 -58.50 -9.27
N SER A 28 21.62 -58.19 -8.20
CA SER A 28 20.56 -59.11 -7.73
C SER A 28 19.29 -58.47 -7.16
N ARG A 29 18.96 -57.21 -7.48
CA ARG A 29 17.63 -56.66 -7.17
C ARG A 29 16.84 -56.41 -8.45
N ASN A 30 15.67 -57.05 -8.54
CA ASN A 30 14.70 -56.87 -9.61
C ASN A 30 14.35 -55.38 -9.77
N LEU A 31 14.48 -54.88 -10.99
CA LEU A 31 14.17 -53.50 -11.39
C LEU A 31 12.67 -53.23 -11.57
N ASP A 32 11.81 -54.23 -11.31
CA ASP A 32 10.36 -54.15 -11.53
C ASP A 32 9.56 -53.66 -10.30
N ASP A 33 10.18 -53.46 -9.13
CA ASP A 33 9.55 -52.92 -7.91
C ASP A 33 9.76 -51.40 -7.71
N LEU A 34 10.36 -50.72 -8.69
CA LEU A 34 10.40 -49.26 -8.69
C LEU A 34 9.14 -48.74 -9.38
N ALA A 35 8.15 -48.38 -8.56
CA ALA A 35 7.03 -47.54 -9.00
C ALA A 35 7.58 -46.34 -9.81
N PRO A 36 6.92 -45.92 -10.90
CA PRO A 36 7.42 -44.82 -11.71
C PRO A 36 7.57 -43.59 -10.82
N LEU A 37 8.72 -42.91 -10.94
CA LEU A 37 8.90 -41.53 -10.49
C LEU A 37 8.03 -40.59 -11.36
N SER A 38 6.72 -40.78 -11.30
CA SER A 38 5.72 -39.83 -11.77
C SER A 38 5.14 -39.16 -10.54
N GLU A 39 5.23 -37.83 -10.54
CA GLU A 39 4.58 -36.90 -9.60
C GLU A 39 5.25 -36.72 -8.24
N ILE A 40 6.50 -36.23 -8.25
CA ILE A 40 6.87 -35.19 -7.30
C ILE A 40 6.54 -33.86 -7.99
N GLU A 41 5.33 -33.34 -7.78
CA GLU A 41 4.96 -31.98 -8.17
C GLU A 41 5.91 -31.01 -7.44
N ARG A 42 6.98 -30.61 -8.12
CA ARG A 42 7.75 -29.43 -7.72
C ARG A 42 6.85 -28.22 -8.01
N PRO A 43 6.67 -27.25 -7.09
CA PRO A 43 6.08 -25.98 -7.46
C PRO A 43 6.92 -25.40 -8.61
N ALA A 44 6.28 -25.16 -9.75
CA ALA A 44 6.94 -24.81 -11.00
C ALA A 44 7.69 -23.46 -10.93
N ILE A 45 7.40 -22.65 -9.91
CA ILE A 45 7.91 -21.28 -9.76
C ILE A 45 8.25 -21.03 -8.28
N THR A 46 9.51 -20.70 -7.98
CA THR A 46 10.00 -20.37 -6.62
C THR A 46 10.09 -18.87 -6.34
N SER A 47 9.96 -18.03 -7.38
CA SER A 47 9.85 -16.57 -7.24
C SER A 47 9.05 -15.95 -8.39
N PHE A 48 8.30 -14.90 -8.08
CA PHE A 48 7.52 -14.11 -9.02
C PHE A 48 7.87 -12.62 -8.85
N ARG A 49 8.12 -11.92 -9.96
CA ARG A 49 8.45 -10.48 -9.96
C ARG A 49 7.24 -9.67 -10.38
N VAL A 50 6.83 -8.72 -9.55
CA VAL A 50 5.71 -7.79 -9.80
C VAL A 50 6.14 -6.45 -10.42
N GLY A 51 7.33 -6.40 -11.01
CA GLY A 51 7.94 -5.16 -11.53
C GLY A 51 8.54 -4.30 -10.41
N GLU A 52 8.60 -2.99 -10.62
CA GLU A 52 9.10 -2.00 -9.64
C GLU A 52 8.05 -1.63 -8.56
N ASN A 53 7.00 -2.45 -8.41
CA ASN A 53 5.92 -2.21 -7.47
C ASN A 53 6.19 -2.89 -6.13
N ASN A 54 5.90 -2.16 -5.04
CA ASN A 54 6.01 -2.72 -3.70
C ASN A 54 4.84 -3.68 -3.45
N VAL A 55 5.12 -4.88 -2.91
CA VAL A 55 4.08 -5.80 -2.42
C VAL A 55 3.77 -5.47 -0.97
N ARG A 56 2.47 -5.36 -0.64
CA ARG A 56 1.98 -4.97 0.69
C ARG A 56 1.00 -5.95 1.31
N ALA A 57 0.33 -6.77 0.50
CA ALA A 57 -0.61 -7.77 0.98
C ALA A 57 -0.51 -9.05 0.15
N LEU A 58 -0.77 -10.18 0.79
CA LEU A 58 -0.81 -11.50 0.17
C LEU A 58 -1.99 -12.29 0.74
N LEU A 59 -2.76 -12.92 -0.14
CA LEU A 59 -3.84 -13.82 0.25
C LEU A 59 -3.82 -15.04 -0.69
N VAL A 60 -3.81 -16.25 -0.11
CA VAL A 60 -3.95 -17.50 -0.86
C VAL A 60 -5.40 -17.95 -0.77
N GLU A 61 -6.10 -18.01 -1.91
CA GLU A 61 -7.51 -18.40 -1.99
C GLU A 61 -7.66 -19.51 -3.05
N GLY A 62 -7.90 -20.74 -2.58
CA GLY A 62 -7.96 -21.90 -3.46
C GLY A 62 -6.62 -22.16 -4.18
N GLU A 63 -6.61 -22.10 -5.51
CA GLU A 63 -5.39 -22.23 -6.32
C GLU A 63 -4.76 -20.89 -6.71
N ASP A 64 -5.41 -19.77 -6.37
CA ASP A 64 -4.96 -18.43 -6.70
C ASP A 64 -4.18 -17.80 -5.54
N VAL A 65 -3.13 -17.08 -5.87
CA VAL A 65 -2.41 -16.17 -4.97
C VAL A 65 -2.75 -14.75 -5.38
N TRP A 66 -3.43 -14.04 -4.50
CA TRP A 66 -3.74 -12.63 -4.65
C TRP A 66 -2.61 -11.79 -4.05
N ILE A 67 -2.10 -10.85 -4.83
CA ILE A 67 -0.92 -10.05 -4.49
C ILE A 67 -1.30 -8.57 -4.60
N GLY A 68 -1.37 -7.91 -3.45
CA GLY A 68 -1.61 -6.48 -3.36
C GLY A 68 -0.30 -5.73 -3.59
N THR A 69 -0.28 -4.86 -4.61
CA THR A 69 0.91 -4.07 -4.96
C THR A 69 0.64 -2.57 -4.94
N SER A 70 1.67 -1.73 -5.10
CA SER A 70 1.50 -0.30 -5.37
C SER A 70 0.96 0.02 -6.77
N GLY A 71 0.95 -0.97 -7.68
CA GLY A 71 0.58 -0.82 -9.09
C GLY A 71 -0.75 -1.47 -9.47
N GLY A 72 -1.44 -2.10 -8.52
CA GLY A 72 -2.69 -2.82 -8.73
C GLY A 72 -2.75 -4.12 -7.93
N LEU A 73 -3.81 -4.88 -8.16
CA LEU A 73 -4.01 -6.21 -7.59
C LEU A 73 -3.64 -7.28 -8.62
N VAL A 74 -2.79 -8.23 -8.26
CA VAL A 74 -2.44 -9.35 -9.14
C VAL A 74 -3.10 -10.63 -8.66
N ARG A 75 -3.86 -11.31 -9.52
CA ARG A 75 -4.30 -12.69 -9.32
C ARG A 75 -3.34 -13.60 -10.04
N PHE A 76 -2.60 -14.44 -9.31
CA PHE A 76 -1.54 -15.29 -9.83
C PHE A 76 -1.86 -16.76 -9.60
N GLN A 77 -1.61 -17.60 -10.61
CA GLN A 77 -1.79 -19.05 -10.54
C GLN A 77 -0.42 -19.75 -10.50
N PRO A 78 0.03 -20.27 -9.34
CA PRO A 78 1.39 -20.79 -9.19
C PRO A 78 1.69 -22.00 -10.08
N LYS A 79 0.69 -22.83 -10.37
CA LYS A 79 0.86 -24.06 -11.18
C LYS A 79 1.14 -23.76 -12.66
N THR A 80 0.53 -22.71 -13.20
CA THR A 80 0.58 -22.38 -14.63
C THR A 80 1.45 -21.15 -14.91
N GLY A 81 1.70 -20.30 -13.91
CA GLY A 81 2.31 -18.99 -14.07
C GLY A 81 1.38 -17.93 -14.68
N ALA A 82 0.11 -18.28 -14.93
CA ALA A 82 -0.87 -17.33 -15.44
C ALA A 82 -1.13 -16.23 -14.40
N HIS A 83 -1.31 -14.99 -14.87
CA HIS A 83 -1.67 -13.88 -14.00
C HIS A 83 -2.61 -12.91 -14.70
N HIS A 84 -3.40 -12.22 -13.88
CA HIS A 84 -4.20 -11.08 -14.28
C HIS A 84 -3.91 -9.92 -13.33
N ILE A 85 -3.87 -8.70 -13.87
CA ILE A 85 -3.64 -7.47 -13.10
C ILE A 85 -4.92 -6.64 -13.18
N TYR A 86 -5.53 -6.41 -12.04
CA TYR A 86 -6.64 -5.48 -11.90
C TYR A 86 -6.09 -4.08 -11.61
N ASP A 87 -6.51 -3.10 -12.39
CA ASP A 87 -6.16 -1.68 -12.21
C ASP A 87 -7.39 -0.76 -12.14
N ASN A 88 -7.19 0.43 -11.59
CA ASN A 88 -8.25 1.41 -11.35
C ASN A 88 -8.75 2.15 -12.59
N LYS A 89 -8.17 1.90 -13.77
CA LYS A 89 -8.59 2.51 -15.04
C LYS A 89 -9.50 1.59 -15.83
N VAL A 90 -9.37 0.29 -15.65
CA VAL A 90 -10.07 -0.72 -16.45
C VAL A 90 -11.07 -1.52 -15.60
N ASP A 91 -10.65 -1.96 -14.42
CA ASP A 91 -11.33 -3.08 -13.75
C ASP A 91 -12.25 -2.64 -12.61
N GLY A 92 -12.19 -1.38 -12.19
CA GLY A 92 -13.14 -0.82 -11.22
C GLY A 92 -12.67 -0.86 -9.76
N ILE A 93 -11.43 -1.26 -9.47
CA ILE A 93 -10.81 -1.00 -8.16
C ILE A 93 -10.59 0.51 -7.97
N LEU A 94 -10.73 1.02 -6.74
CA LEU A 94 -10.71 2.46 -6.49
C LEU A 94 -9.29 3.08 -6.50
N SER A 95 -8.27 2.27 -6.19
CA SER A 95 -6.87 2.68 -6.17
C SER A 95 -5.98 1.48 -6.50
N ASN A 96 -4.85 1.76 -7.14
CA ASN A 96 -3.85 0.76 -7.47
C ASN A 96 -2.96 0.42 -6.27
N ALA A 97 -2.94 1.24 -5.22
CA ALA A 97 -2.16 0.99 -4.03
C ALA A 97 -2.95 0.07 -3.09
N ILE A 98 -2.70 -1.24 -3.17
CA ILE A 98 -3.41 -2.26 -2.38
C ILE A 98 -2.68 -2.49 -1.07
N PHE A 99 -3.38 -2.38 0.04
CA PHE A 99 -2.81 -2.48 1.39
C PHE A 99 -3.36 -3.66 2.17
N HIS A 100 -4.59 -4.08 1.90
CA HIS A 100 -5.20 -5.24 2.54
C HIS A 100 -5.84 -6.20 1.55
N LEU A 101 -5.78 -7.49 1.86
CA LEU A 101 -6.51 -8.55 1.18
C LEU A 101 -7.07 -9.54 2.20
N SER A 102 -8.37 -9.75 2.17
CA SER A 102 -9.05 -10.82 2.92
C SER A 102 -10.19 -11.40 2.10
N SER A 103 -10.63 -12.60 2.45
CA SER A 103 -11.81 -13.22 1.85
C SER A 103 -12.92 -13.37 2.88
N TYR A 104 -14.15 -13.09 2.45
CA TYR A 104 -15.35 -13.25 3.26
C TYR A 104 -16.54 -13.61 2.38
N ASN A 105 -17.23 -14.71 2.69
CA ASN A 105 -18.45 -15.14 1.98
C ASN A 105 -18.32 -15.14 0.44
N ASN A 106 -17.25 -15.74 -0.10
CA ASN A 106 -16.95 -15.79 -1.54
C ASN A 106 -16.76 -14.40 -2.18
N GLN A 107 -16.39 -13.41 -1.37
CA GLN A 107 -15.98 -12.09 -1.80
C GLN A 107 -14.53 -11.87 -1.41
N LEU A 108 -13.78 -11.25 -2.31
CA LEU A 108 -12.46 -10.73 -2.01
C LEU A 108 -12.61 -9.27 -1.59
N LEU A 109 -12.15 -8.96 -0.38
CA LEU A 109 -12.12 -7.61 0.19
C LEU A 109 -10.74 -7.01 -0.06
N VAL A 110 -10.72 -5.89 -0.77
CA VAL A 110 -9.50 -5.22 -1.21
C VAL A 110 -9.43 -3.84 -0.58
N GLY A 111 -8.66 -3.73 0.51
CA GLY A 111 -8.36 -2.46 1.16
C GLY A 111 -7.31 -1.70 0.37
N THR A 112 -7.57 -0.42 0.11
CA THR A 112 -6.68 0.40 -0.70
C THR A 112 -6.19 1.63 0.04
N TYR A 113 -5.02 2.13 -0.36
CA TYR A 113 -4.47 3.40 0.12
C TYR A 113 -5.03 4.54 -0.74
N GLY A 114 -5.94 5.31 -0.13
CA GLY A 114 -6.53 6.50 -0.73
C GLY A 114 -7.67 6.23 -1.72
N GLY A 115 -8.22 5.01 -1.73
CA GLY A 115 -9.34 4.62 -2.60
C GLY A 115 -10.57 4.12 -1.85
N GLY A 116 -10.45 3.63 -0.62
CA GLY A 116 -11.50 2.94 0.13
C GLY A 116 -11.43 1.42 -0.04
N LEU A 117 -12.58 0.76 0.09
CA LEU A 117 -12.73 -0.69 0.02
C LEU A 117 -13.34 -1.10 -1.33
N SER A 118 -12.61 -1.89 -2.11
CA SER A 118 -13.12 -2.54 -3.33
C SER A 118 -13.45 -4.01 -3.02
N VAL A 119 -14.63 -4.48 -3.42
CA VAL A 119 -15.14 -5.82 -3.13
C VAL A 119 -15.39 -6.54 -4.45
N LEU A 120 -14.70 -7.65 -4.66
CA LEU A 120 -14.89 -8.51 -5.84
C LEU A 120 -15.72 -9.73 -5.43
N ASP A 121 -16.85 -9.91 -6.09
CA ASP A 121 -17.59 -11.17 -6.00
C ASP A 121 -16.88 -12.23 -6.85
N LEU A 122 -16.35 -13.28 -6.21
CA LEU A 122 -15.51 -14.28 -6.87
C LEU A 122 -16.30 -15.22 -7.80
N ALA A 123 -17.63 -15.28 -7.67
CA ALA A 123 -18.47 -16.10 -8.54
C ALA A 123 -18.86 -15.36 -9.84
N THR A 124 -19.15 -14.06 -9.74
CA THR A 124 -19.64 -13.25 -10.85
C THR A 124 -18.56 -12.37 -11.49
N GLU A 125 -17.40 -12.27 -10.85
CA GLU A 125 -16.29 -11.38 -11.20
C GLU A 125 -16.71 -9.90 -11.31
N GLN A 126 -17.70 -9.50 -10.51
CA GLN A 126 -18.19 -8.11 -10.47
C GLN A 126 -17.62 -7.36 -9.27
N TRP A 127 -17.21 -6.11 -9.53
CA TRP A 127 -16.71 -5.20 -8.51
C TRP A 127 -17.81 -4.34 -7.90
N ARG A 128 -17.73 -4.14 -6.59
CA ARG A 128 -18.55 -3.20 -5.83
C ARG A 128 -17.66 -2.42 -4.89
N ASN A 129 -17.92 -1.12 -4.77
CA ASN A 129 -17.04 -0.19 -4.08
C ASN A 129 -17.75 0.42 -2.87
N LEU A 130 -17.03 0.48 -1.76
CA LEU A 130 -17.48 1.04 -0.49
C LEU A 130 -16.47 2.11 -0.07
N ASN A 131 -16.99 3.29 0.19
CA ASN A 131 -16.20 4.41 0.66
C ASN A 131 -16.98 5.12 1.78
N ILE A 132 -16.49 6.27 2.22
CA ILE A 132 -17.08 6.99 3.35
C ILE A 132 -18.58 7.26 3.24
N PRO A 133 -19.15 7.56 2.07
CA PRO A 133 -20.59 7.82 1.95
C PRO A 133 -21.44 6.59 2.28
N GLN A 134 -20.84 5.40 2.23
CA GLN A 134 -21.44 4.13 2.60
C GLN A 134 -21.12 3.73 4.05
N GLY A 135 -20.46 4.59 4.82
CA GLY A 135 -20.18 4.41 6.25
C GLY A 135 -18.71 4.19 6.61
N LEU A 136 -17.81 4.07 5.63
CA LEU A 136 -16.37 3.90 5.88
C LEU A 136 -15.78 5.12 6.61
N ALA A 137 -14.93 4.90 7.59
CA ALA A 137 -14.29 5.94 8.38
C ALA A 137 -13.35 6.78 7.50
N ASP A 138 -12.54 6.10 6.69
CA ASP A 138 -11.56 6.72 5.82
C ASP A 138 -11.27 5.87 4.57
N GLN A 139 -10.83 6.52 3.50
CA GLN A 139 -10.40 5.88 2.25
C GLN A 139 -9.04 5.15 2.34
N PHE A 140 -8.29 5.30 3.44
CA PHE A 140 -7.07 4.53 3.70
C PHE A 140 -7.42 3.29 4.51
N VAL A 141 -7.63 2.16 3.84
CA VAL A 141 -7.98 0.88 4.47
C VAL A 141 -6.74 0.02 4.63
N TYR A 142 -6.30 -0.19 5.87
CA TYR A 142 -5.06 -0.88 6.20
C TYR A 142 -5.25 -2.35 6.53
N ASP A 143 -6.34 -2.66 7.21
CA ASP A 143 -6.61 -4.01 7.68
C ASP A 143 -8.11 -4.24 7.80
N ILE A 144 -8.53 -5.49 7.65
CA ILE A 144 -9.90 -5.94 7.83
C ILE A 144 -9.86 -7.27 8.56
N GLU A 145 -10.42 -7.29 9.77
CA GLU A 145 -10.50 -8.46 10.62
C GLU A 145 -11.92 -9.04 10.63
N LEU A 146 -12.02 -10.36 10.49
CA LEU A 146 -13.28 -11.10 10.65
C LEU A 146 -13.35 -11.66 12.06
N ALA A 147 -14.08 -10.97 12.93
CA ALA A 147 -14.27 -11.43 14.29
C ALA A 147 -15.12 -12.71 14.33
N ASN A 148 -14.88 -13.55 15.34
CA ASN A 148 -15.57 -14.83 15.59
C ASN A 148 -17.10 -14.71 15.66
N ASN A 149 -17.61 -13.53 16.05
CA ASN A 149 -19.04 -13.25 16.11
C ASN A 149 -19.67 -12.96 14.73
N GLY A 150 -18.87 -12.99 13.66
CA GLY A 150 -19.26 -12.73 12.28
C GLY A 150 -19.20 -11.26 11.87
N ASP A 151 -18.75 -10.36 12.75
CA ASP A 151 -18.58 -8.95 12.40
C ASP A 151 -17.27 -8.73 11.65
N LEU A 152 -17.29 -7.78 10.71
CA LEU A 152 -16.06 -7.28 10.09
C LEU A 152 -15.63 -6.00 10.79
N TRP A 153 -14.34 -5.87 11.08
CA TRP A 153 -13.73 -4.65 11.60
C TRP A 153 -12.74 -4.12 10.58
N ILE A 154 -12.77 -2.81 10.31
CA ILE A 154 -11.95 -2.18 9.28
C ILE A 154 -11.07 -1.11 9.93
N ALA A 155 -9.75 -1.29 9.86
CA ALA A 155 -8.77 -0.30 10.30
C ALA A 155 -8.55 0.76 9.23
N THR A 156 -8.62 2.02 9.64
CA THR A 156 -8.44 3.17 8.75
C THR A 156 -7.64 4.30 9.39
N TRP A 157 -7.43 5.40 8.67
CA TRP A 157 -6.81 6.63 9.19
C TRP A 157 -7.74 7.58 9.95
N SER A 158 -9.03 7.27 10.05
CA SER A 158 -9.99 8.06 10.83
C SER A 158 -10.71 7.22 11.88
N GLY A 159 -10.01 6.22 12.42
CA GLY A 159 -10.52 5.26 13.38
C GLY A 159 -10.91 3.93 12.75
N VAL A 160 -11.86 3.24 13.38
CA VAL A 160 -12.22 1.86 13.05
C VAL A 160 -13.71 1.74 12.77
N ASN A 161 -14.08 1.06 11.68
CA ASN A 161 -15.46 0.64 11.47
C ASN A 161 -15.71 -0.76 12.01
N ARG A 162 -16.91 -0.98 12.56
CA ARG A 162 -17.49 -2.31 12.78
C ARG A 162 -18.68 -2.49 11.86
N ILE A 163 -18.77 -3.63 11.19
CA ILE A 163 -19.87 -4.00 10.30
C ILE A 163 -20.50 -5.27 10.85
N ARG A 164 -21.71 -5.12 11.40
CA ARG A 164 -22.41 -6.22 12.06
C ARG A 164 -22.71 -7.35 11.07
N LYS A 165 -22.35 -8.59 11.44
CA LYS A 165 -22.54 -9.83 10.66
C LYS A 165 -21.94 -9.77 9.25
N GLY A 166 -20.97 -8.87 9.04
CA GLY A 166 -20.37 -8.62 7.74
C GLY A 166 -21.36 -8.14 6.67
N GLU A 167 -22.45 -7.46 7.06
CA GLU A 167 -23.42 -6.88 6.12
C GLU A 167 -22.87 -5.62 5.42
N LEU A 168 -21.82 -5.79 4.61
CA LEU A 168 -21.05 -4.74 3.93
C LEU A 168 -21.91 -3.70 3.20
N PHE A 169 -23.04 -4.12 2.64
CA PHE A 169 -23.91 -3.27 1.81
C PHE A 169 -25.19 -2.82 2.52
N ASN A 170 -25.23 -2.93 3.84
CA ASN A 170 -26.29 -2.39 4.69
C ASN A 170 -25.71 -1.30 5.59
N GLU A 171 -25.89 -0.02 5.23
CA GLU A 171 -25.37 1.13 6.01
C GLU A 171 -25.76 1.06 7.50
N ALA A 172 -26.95 0.55 7.82
CA ALA A 172 -27.42 0.42 9.19
C ALA A 172 -26.64 -0.63 10.03
N ALA A 173 -25.84 -1.48 9.38
CA ALA A 173 -24.96 -2.44 10.05
C ALA A 173 -23.64 -1.82 10.52
N TRP A 174 -23.29 -0.62 10.05
CA TRP A 174 -22.02 0.03 10.29
C TRP A 174 -22.03 0.86 11.58
N ALA A 175 -20.93 0.80 12.31
CA ALA A 175 -20.62 1.65 13.46
C ALA A 175 -19.18 2.17 13.33
N LEU A 176 -18.93 3.38 13.84
CA LEU A 176 -17.63 4.04 13.81
C LEU A 176 -17.10 4.25 15.23
N PHE A 177 -15.82 3.92 15.44
CA PHE A 177 -15.08 4.17 16.66
C PHE A 177 -13.91 5.12 16.36
N THR A 178 -13.89 6.26 17.05
CA THR A 178 -12.88 7.32 16.91
C THR A 178 -12.20 7.57 18.25
N VAL A 179 -11.12 8.36 18.26
CA VAL A 179 -10.47 8.77 19.51
C VAL A 179 -11.48 9.46 20.45
N GLU A 180 -12.29 10.37 19.91
CA GLU A 180 -13.14 11.21 20.74
C GLU A 180 -14.40 10.47 21.20
N ASN A 181 -15.01 9.61 20.36
CA ASN A 181 -16.22 8.88 20.76
C ASN A 181 -15.95 7.70 21.69
N THR A 182 -14.71 7.20 21.68
CA THR A 182 -14.20 6.25 22.68
C THR A 182 -13.60 6.97 23.89
N GLN A 183 -13.61 8.31 23.92
CA GLN A 183 -13.03 9.14 24.99
C GLN A 183 -11.55 8.84 25.27
N GLY A 184 -10.77 8.61 24.21
CA GLY A 184 -9.35 8.25 24.27
C GLY A 184 -9.09 6.75 24.43
N GLY A 185 -10.15 5.92 24.40
CA GLY A 185 -10.03 4.46 24.43
C GLY A 185 -9.29 3.91 23.21
N LEU A 186 -9.59 4.43 22.03
CA LEU A 186 -8.72 4.37 20.86
C LEU A 186 -7.72 5.54 20.97
N PRO A 187 -6.41 5.30 21.13
CA PRO A 187 -5.45 6.35 21.47
C PRO A 187 -5.05 7.24 20.28
N ASN A 188 -5.30 6.78 19.05
CA ASN A 188 -4.92 7.49 17.84
C ASN A 188 -5.84 7.10 16.67
N PRO A 189 -6.18 8.04 15.76
CA PRO A 189 -7.11 7.76 14.67
C PRO A 189 -6.49 6.89 13.57
N TRP A 190 -5.17 6.79 13.48
CA TRP A 190 -4.48 6.02 12.45
C TRP A 190 -4.25 4.59 12.94
N VAL A 191 -5.15 3.70 12.51
CA VAL A 191 -5.15 2.28 12.87
C VAL A 191 -4.58 1.46 11.71
N TYR A 192 -3.61 0.60 12.01
CA TYR A 192 -2.83 -0.14 11.03
C TYR A 192 -3.13 -1.64 11.00
N ALA A 193 -3.52 -2.23 12.13
CA ALA A 193 -3.83 -3.65 12.21
C ALA A 193 -4.89 -3.91 13.29
N ILE A 194 -5.69 -4.96 13.08
CA ILE A 194 -6.70 -5.46 14.00
C ILE A 194 -6.52 -6.97 14.16
N GLU A 195 -6.50 -7.44 15.40
CA GLU A 195 -6.42 -8.87 15.69
C GLU A 195 -7.41 -9.22 16.80
N GLN A 196 -8.02 -10.41 16.73
CA GLN A 196 -8.89 -10.91 17.78
C GLN A 196 -8.19 -11.97 18.64
N ASP A 197 -8.31 -11.86 19.96
CA ASP A 197 -7.85 -12.90 20.90
C ASP A 197 -8.91 -13.99 21.15
N GLN A 198 -8.52 -15.09 21.82
CA GLN A 198 -9.40 -16.22 22.12
C GLN A 198 -10.49 -15.88 23.16
N GLN A 199 -10.41 -14.72 23.82
CA GLN A 199 -11.48 -14.19 24.67
C GLN A 199 -12.42 -13.25 23.93
N ASP A 200 -12.34 -13.21 22.60
CA ASP A 200 -13.09 -12.33 21.72
C ASP A 200 -12.79 -10.84 21.90
N ASN A 201 -11.71 -10.46 22.59
CA ASN A 201 -11.28 -9.06 22.60
C ASN A 201 -10.61 -8.70 21.28
N LEU A 202 -10.83 -7.48 20.83
CA LEU A 202 -10.20 -6.93 19.64
C LEU A 202 -9.06 -6.02 20.05
N TRP A 203 -7.92 -6.18 19.39
CA TRP A 203 -6.73 -5.39 19.59
C TRP A 203 -6.45 -4.55 18.36
N PHE A 204 -6.01 -3.31 18.56
CA PHE A 204 -5.83 -2.31 17.51
C PHE A 204 -4.43 -1.72 17.60
N ALA A 205 -3.62 -1.95 16.56
CA ALA A 205 -2.34 -1.28 16.38
C ALA A 205 -2.54 0.12 15.83
N THR A 206 -2.02 1.14 16.50
CA THR A 206 -2.17 2.53 16.08
C THR A 206 -0.83 3.24 16.05
N GLU A 207 -0.79 4.43 15.47
CA GLU A 207 0.40 5.27 15.49
C GLU A 207 0.74 5.81 16.90
N GLY A 208 -0.23 5.83 17.82
CA GLY A 208 -0.10 6.41 19.16
C GLY A 208 -0.13 5.39 20.29
N GLY A 209 0.04 4.10 19.99
CA GLY A 209 0.06 3.00 20.94
C GLY A 209 -0.82 1.83 20.51
N LEU A 210 -1.17 0.99 21.46
CA LEU A 210 -2.05 -0.16 21.27
C LEU A 210 -3.37 0.06 22.00
N ALA A 211 -4.49 -0.39 21.43
CA ALA A 211 -5.78 -0.44 22.11
C ALA A 211 -6.33 -1.87 22.16
N ARG A 212 -7.19 -2.13 23.14
CA ARG A 212 -8.01 -3.35 23.27
C ARG A 212 -9.45 -2.96 23.56
N PHE A 213 -10.39 -3.66 22.94
CA PHE A 213 -11.82 -3.55 23.18
C PHE A 213 -12.41 -4.93 23.52
N ASP A 214 -13.01 -5.06 24.70
CA ASP A 214 -13.62 -6.32 25.17
C ASP A 214 -15.11 -6.49 24.78
N GLY A 215 -15.59 -5.62 23.89
CA GLY A 215 -17.01 -5.50 23.53
C GLY A 215 -17.79 -4.48 24.37
N LYS A 216 -17.19 -3.94 25.45
CA LYS A 216 -17.80 -2.94 26.35
C LYS A 216 -16.86 -1.79 26.66
N GLU A 217 -15.63 -2.09 27.05
CA GLU A 217 -14.64 -1.14 27.54
C GLU A 217 -13.41 -1.13 26.66
N TRP A 218 -12.81 0.05 26.56
CA TRP A 218 -11.55 0.28 25.86
C TRP A 218 -10.41 0.39 26.87
N GLN A 219 -9.27 -0.18 26.51
CA GLN A 219 -8.02 -0.04 27.25
C GLN A 219 -6.90 0.24 26.26
N SER A 220 -5.97 1.12 26.62
CA SER A 220 -4.83 1.46 25.77
C SER A 220 -3.50 1.36 26.52
N TRP A 221 -2.43 1.19 25.75
CA TRP A 221 -1.06 1.14 26.23
C TRP A 221 -0.16 1.99 25.34
N ILE A 222 0.74 2.71 26.00
CA ILE A 222 1.80 3.51 25.40
C ILE A 222 3.17 3.08 25.96
N HIS A 223 4.24 3.72 25.51
CA HIS A 223 5.61 3.40 25.87
C HIS A 223 5.85 3.44 27.38
N GLU A 224 5.20 4.37 28.07
CA GLU A 224 5.22 4.51 29.53
C GLU A 224 4.67 3.28 30.26
N ASP A 225 3.79 2.51 29.61
CA ASP A 225 3.26 1.25 30.14
C ASP A 225 4.17 0.04 29.83
N GLY A 226 5.25 0.25 29.08
CA GLY A 226 6.23 -0.76 28.69
C GLY A 226 6.19 -1.17 27.22
N LEU A 227 5.32 -0.57 26.40
CA LEU A 227 5.22 -0.85 24.96
C LEU A 227 6.47 -0.38 24.21
N GLY A 228 7.24 -1.31 23.64
CA GLY A 228 8.45 -1.01 22.88
C GLY A 228 9.68 -0.77 23.76
N ALA A 229 10.87 -1.11 23.25
CA ALA A 229 12.13 -0.89 23.96
C ALA A 229 12.47 0.59 24.10
N SER A 230 13.15 0.96 25.19
CA SER A 230 13.59 2.34 25.39
C SER A 230 14.66 2.76 24.38
N LEU A 231 14.75 4.06 24.10
CA LEU A 231 15.74 4.66 23.20
C LEU A 231 17.16 4.16 23.51
N LYS A 232 17.52 4.11 24.80
CA LYS A 232 18.84 3.63 25.26
C LYS A 232 19.12 2.17 24.91
N LYS A 233 18.09 1.30 24.87
CA LYS A 233 18.27 -0.12 24.49
C LYS A 233 18.53 -0.28 22.99
N VAL A 234 18.06 0.65 22.17
CA VAL A 234 18.14 0.53 20.70
C VAL A 234 19.19 1.44 20.06
N GLU A 235 19.71 2.43 20.78
CA GLU A 235 20.57 3.48 20.19
C GLU A 235 21.86 2.96 19.54
N ALA A 236 22.45 1.90 20.09
CA ALA A 236 23.64 1.27 19.52
C ALA A 236 23.37 0.55 18.19
N SER A 237 22.10 0.26 17.91
CA SER A 237 21.64 -0.51 16.75
C SER A 237 20.82 0.31 15.76
N PHE A 238 20.84 1.65 15.88
CA PHE A 238 20.10 2.51 14.98
C PHE A 238 20.50 2.26 13.52
N ASP A 239 19.46 2.06 12.72
CA ASP A 239 19.62 1.94 11.29
C ASP A 239 19.81 3.31 10.67
N GLN A 240 21.04 3.63 10.28
CA GLN A 240 21.36 4.89 9.60
C GLN A 240 20.70 4.99 8.22
N ASP A 241 20.30 3.86 7.64
CA ASP A 241 19.59 3.82 6.35
C ASP A 241 18.07 4.02 6.51
N SER A 242 17.55 3.97 7.75
CA SER A 242 16.12 4.14 8.00
C SER A 242 15.74 5.63 7.95
N ILE A 243 14.82 5.95 7.06
CA ILE A 243 14.23 7.29 6.98
C ILE A 243 13.23 7.44 8.13
N ASP A 244 13.44 8.48 8.93
CA ASP A 244 12.50 8.87 9.97
C ASP A 244 11.22 9.47 9.34
N PRO A 245 10.03 8.90 9.58
CA PRO A 245 8.78 9.41 9.01
C PRO A 245 8.53 10.89 9.29
N ALA A 246 9.03 11.40 10.43
CA ALA A 246 8.95 12.82 10.78
C ALA A 246 9.63 13.73 9.73
N ILE A 247 10.65 13.26 9.02
CA ILE A 247 11.34 14.05 7.98
C ILE A 247 10.44 14.29 6.76
N GLN A 248 9.52 13.37 6.49
CA GLN A 248 8.68 13.39 5.28
C GLN A 248 7.26 13.87 5.53
N SER A 249 6.87 14.02 6.80
CA SER A 249 5.48 14.25 7.19
C SER A 249 5.39 15.11 8.43
N ASP A 250 4.68 16.23 8.30
CA ASP A 250 4.39 17.13 9.42
C ASP A 250 3.59 16.43 10.52
N HIS A 251 2.70 15.50 10.15
CA HIS A 251 1.94 14.67 11.09
C HIS A 251 2.87 13.87 12.01
N HIS A 252 3.77 13.08 11.42
CA HIS A 252 4.74 12.29 12.17
C HIS A 252 5.69 13.18 12.99
N THR A 253 6.02 14.39 12.49
CA THR A 253 6.78 15.39 13.27
C THR A 253 6.03 15.83 14.52
N ILE A 254 4.77 16.26 14.38
CA ILE A 254 3.95 16.73 15.52
C ILE A 254 3.76 15.60 16.52
N GLN A 255 3.46 14.40 16.06
CA GLN A 255 3.26 13.25 16.93
C GLN A 255 4.52 12.94 17.74
N LYS A 256 5.67 12.88 17.06
CA LYS A 256 6.97 12.67 17.71
C LYS A 256 7.27 13.75 18.75
N GLN A 257 6.92 15.00 18.48
CA GLN A 257 7.03 16.09 19.46
C GLN A 257 6.10 15.88 20.67
N GLN A 258 4.85 15.50 20.45
CA GLN A 258 3.86 15.24 21.52
C GLN A 258 4.30 14.08 22.43
N GLN A 259 5.02 13.10 21.89
CA GLN A 259 5.61 11.98 22.63
C GLN A 259 6.94 12.34 23.33
N GLY A 260 7.35 13.62 23.31
CA GLY A 260 8.61 14.06 23.93
C GLY A 260 9.87 13.65 23.15
N LEU A 261 9.73 13.19 21.91
CA LEU A 261 10.81 12.71 21.05
C LEU A 261 11.29 13.79 20.05
N ALA A 262 10.97 15.07 20.28
CA ALA A 262 11.31 16.19 19.40
C ALA A 262 12.81 16.30 19.05
N ASN A 263 13.68 15.88 19.97
CA ASN A 263 15.14 15.92 19.79
C ASN A 263 15.74 14.60 19.30
N VAL A 264 14.91 13.58 19.03
CA VAL A 264 15.35 12.29 18.50
C VAL A 264 15.34 12.38 16.99
N SER A 265 16.51 12.51 16.37
CA SER A 265 16.66 12.72 14.92
C SER A 265 16.71 11.42 14.10
N VAL A 266 16.45 10.28 14.73
CA VAL A 266 16.47 8.95 14.12
C VAL A 266 15.07 8.37 14.07
N ALA A 267 14.85 7.39 13.19
CA ALA A 267 13.59 6.66 13.05
C ALA A 267 13.28 5.79 14.29
N TYR A 268 12.88 6.42 15.38
CA TYR A 268 12.48 5.80 16.65
C TYR A 268 11.16 6.41 17.11
N ASN A 269 10.13 5.58 17.17
CA ASN A 269 8.83 5.89 17.73
C ASN A 269 8.24 4.61 18.35
N PRO A 270 8.30 4.45 19.69
CA PRO A 270 7.87 3.24 20.38
C PRO A 270 6.35 3.07 20.43
N ASN A 271 5.60 4.16 20.23
CA ASN A 271 4.14 4.15 20.20
C ASN A 271 3.59 3.90 18.80
N TYR A 272 4.42 4.00 17.76
CA TYR A 272 4.00 3.72 16.39
C TYR A 272 4.01 2.21 16.14
N ILE A 273 2.84 1.59 16.31
CA ILE A 273 2.60 0.16 16.11
C ILE A 273 2.07 -0.07 14.71
N VAL A 274 2.81 -0.81 13.88
CA VAL A 274 2.48 -1.05 12.46
C VAL A 274 2.11 -2.49 12.15
N ALA A 275 2.35 -3.41 13.08
CA ALA A 275 2.05 -4.82 12.92
C ALA A 275 1.59 -5.40 14.26
N LEU A 276 0.63 -6.32 14.18
CA LEU A 276 0.03 -7.00 15.31
C LEU A 276 -0.08 -8.50 14.98
N ALA A 277 0.09 -9.36 15.98
CA ALA A 277 -0.26 -10.77 15.88
C ALA A 277 -0.60 -11.31 17.27
N ILE A 278 -1.61 -12.19 17.36
CA ILE A 278 -2.02 -12.80 18.62
C ILE A 278 -1.84 -14.31 18.53
N SER A 279 -1.09 -14.88 19.47
CA SER A 279 -0.88 -16.32 19.58
C SER A 279 -2.09 -17.01 20.22
N ASP A 280 -2.27 -18.31 19.99
CA ASP A 280 -3.38 -19.11 20.57
C ASP A 280 -3.48 -19.09 22.11
N ASN A 281 -2.42 -18.65 22.79
CA ASN A 281 -2.39 -18.48 24.24
C ASN A 281 -2.60 -17.01 24.67
N ASP A 282 -3.16 -16.20 23.78
CA ASP A 282 -3.45 -14.76 23.93
C ASP A 282 -2.21 -13.91 24.22
N THR A 283 -1.03 -14.41 23.85
CA THR A 283 0.17 -13.56 23.81
C THR A 283 0.05 -12.59 22.64
N VAL A 284 0.05 -11.30 22.95
CA VAL A 284 -0.01 -10.23 21.96
C VAL A 284 1.40 -9.83 21.55
N TRP A 285 1.65 -9.74 20.26
CA TRP A 285 2.91 -9.28 19.68
C TRP A 285 2.68 -8.01 18.88
N ALA A 286 3.41 -6.94 19.21
CA ALA A 286 3.26 -5.63 18.61
C ALA A 286 4.59 -5.14 18.02
N GLY A 287 4.61 -4.95 16.69
CA GLY A 287 5.77 -4.46 15.96
C GLY A 287 5.83 -2.94 15.94
N THR A 288 6.96 -2.37 16.37
CA THR A 288 7.13 -0.92 16.51
C THR A 288 8.00 -0.31 15.39
N TRP A 289 7.87 1.01 15.19
CA TRP A 289 8.77 1.77 14.33
C TRP A 289 10.07 2.15 15.06
N GLY A 290 10.97 1.18 15.21
CA GLY A 290 12.35 1.40 15.68
C GLY A 290 12.60 1.12 17.17
N ALA A 291 11.60 0.66 17.91
CA ALA A 291 11.72 0.22 19.30
C ALA A 291 11.68 -1.32 19.45
N GLY A 292 11.80 -2.07 18.35
CA GLY A 292 11.81 -3.53 18.35
C GLY A 292 10.40 -4.14 18.40
N LEU A 293 10.33 -5.38 18.88
CA LEU A 293 9.10 -6.15 19.01
C LEU A 293 8.66 -6.20 20.48
N ALA A 294 7.45 -5.74 20.77
CA ALA A 294 6.84 -5.83 22.09
C ALA A 294 5.96 -7.07 22.20
N ARG A 295 5.96 -7.70 23.39
CA ARG A 295 5.19 -8.88 23.73
C ARG A 295 4.42 -8.61 25.02
N TYR A 296 3.13 -8.90 25.03
CA TYR A 296 2.29 -8.85 26.22
C TYR A 296 1.77 -10.24 26.56
N ASP A 297 1.98 -10.67 27.81
CA ASP A 297 1.56 -11.98 28.33
C ASP A 297 0.25 -11.93 29.14
N GLY A 298 -0.50 -10.83 29.03
CA GLY A 298 -1.68 -10.56 29.87
C GLY A 298 -1.35 -9.89 31.21
N LYS A 299 -0.06 -9.70 31.54
CA LYS A 299 0.38 -9.06 32.79
C LYS A 299 1.39 -7.95 32.56
N GLN A 300 2.40 -8.20 31.73
CA GLN A 300 3.52 -7.29 31.53
C GLN A 300 3.97 -7.26 30.08
N TRP A 301 4.63 -6.15 29.73
CA TRP A 301 5.30 -5.98 28.44
C TRP A 301 6.76 -6.43 28.53
N LEU A 302 7.19 -7.20 27.53
CA LEU A 302 8.58 -7.58 27.30
C LEU A 302 8.98 -7.14 25.88
N ASN A 303 10.18 -6.59 25.73
CA ASN A 303 10.64 -6.01 24.47
C ASN A 303 11.90 -6.68 23.95
N TYR A 304 11.84 -7.14 22.70
CA TYR A 304 12.93 -7.79 21.97
C TYR A 304 13.51 -6.82 20.94
N THR A 305 14.84 -6.75 20.85
CA THR A 305 15.56 -5.85 19.93
C THR A 305 16.53 -6.63 19.04
N HIS A 306 17.33 -5.91 18.28
CA HIS A 306 18.45 -6.46 17.53
C HIS A 306 19.38 -7.33 18.39
N GLU A 307 19.60 -6.94 19.65
CA GLU A 307 20.44 -7.68 20.60
C GLU A 307 19.84 -9.03 20.97
N ASP A 308 18.51 -9.18 20.86
CA ASP A 308 17.76 -10.40 21.14
C ASP A 308 17.62 -11.29 19.88
N GLY A 309 18.31 -10.95 18.79
CA GLY A 309 18.40 -11.75 17.55
C GLY A 309 17.51 -11.29 16.39
N LEU A 310 16.81 -10.16 16.53
CA LEU A 310 16.07 -9.54 15.43
C LEU A 310 17.03 -8.93 14.38
N PRO A 311 16.76 -9.03 13.07
CA PRO A 311 17.61 -8.38 12.06
C PRO A 311 17.58 -6.85 12.11
N SER A 312 16.48 -6.25 12.59
CA SER A 312 16.30 -4.81 12.78
C SER A 312 15.23 -4.53 13.83
N ASN A 313 15.27 -3.33 14.43
CA ASN A 313 14.26 -2.84 15.38
C ASN A 313 13.02 -2.23 14.70
N HIS A 314 13.04 -2.06 13.37
CA HIS A 314 11.88 -1.67 12.58
C HIS A 314 11.14 -2.93 12.15
N ILE A 315 10.02 -3.20 12.83
CA ILE A 315 9.19 -4.37 12.59
C ILE A 315 8.07 -3.96 11.64
N PHE A 316 7.93 -4.64 10.51
CA PHE A 316 6.96 -4.28 9.46
C PHE A 316 5.84 -5.30 9.30
N SER A 317 6.06 -6.56 9.67
CA SER A 317 5.04 -7.60 9.59
C SER A 317 5.26 -8.65 10.67
N LEU A 318 4.16 -9.19 11.16
CA LEU A 318 4.10 -10.32 12.08
C LEU A 318 3.16 -11.35 11.49
N HIS A 319 3.52 -12.62 11.59
CA HIS A 319 2.67 -13.71 11.11
C HIS A 319 2.89 -14.94 11.97
N ILE A 320 1.80 -15.58 12.37
CA ILE A 320 1.84 -16.86 13.09
C ILE A 320 1.40 -17.93 12.11
N ASP A 321 2.32 -18.81 11.76
CA ASP A 321 2.02 -19.86 10.80
C ASP A 321 1.15 -20.99 11.40
N LYS A 322 0.71 -21.90 10.54
CA LYS A 322 -0.02 -23.13 10.93
C LYS A 322 0.73 -24.02 11.93
N GLN A 323 2.05 -23.89 12.09
CA GLN A 323 2.86 -24.61 13.08
C GLN A 323 2.98 -23.84 14.40
N LYS A 324 2.29 -22.70 14.53
CA LYS A 324 2.31 -21.79 15.68
C LYS A 324 3.67 -21.14 15.90
N GLN A 325 4.47 -21.06 14.84
CA GLN A 325 5.72 -20.33 14.83
C GLN A 325 5.45 -18.86 14.51
N LEU A 326 5.97 -17.97 15.36
CA LEU A 326 5.97 -16.53 15.08
C LEU A 326 7.10 -16.19 14.10
N TRP A 327 6.73 -15.57 12.99
CA TRP A 327 7.60 -14.96 11.99
C TRP A 327 7.56 -13.45 12.12
N VAL A 328 8.75 -12.84 12.10
CA VAL A 328 8.95 -11.40 12.30
C VAL A 328 9.68 -10.83 11.09
N GLY A 329 8.93 -10.09 10.27
CA GLY A 329 9.45 -9.34 9.14
C GLY A 329 9.94 -7.97 9.58
N THR A 330 11.20 -7.67 9.27
CA THR A 330 11.86 -6.41 9.66
C THR A 330 12.37 -5.65 8.44
N SER A 331 12.85 -4.41 8.63
CA SER A 331 13.50 -3.64 7.56
C SER A 331 14.77 -4.31 6.99
N LYS A 332 15.39 -5.24 7.72
CA LYS A 332 16.66 -5.89 7.34
C LYS A 332 16.58 -7.40 7.14
N GLY A 333 15.39 -7.99 7.18
CA GLY A 333 15.20 -9.41 6.92
C GLY A 333 14.13 -10.04 7.79
N LEU A 334 14.09 -11.37 7.76
CA LEU A 334 13.11 -12.21 8.45
C LEU A 334 13.78 -12.91 9.64
N SER A 335 13.04 -13.08 10.72
CA SER A 335 13.45 -13.90 11.87
C SER A 335 12.27 -14.69 12.43
N GLN A 336 12.57 -15.73 13.19
CA GLN A 336 11.58 -16.56 13.86
C GLN A 336 11.89 -16.64 15.36
N LEU A 337 10.85 -16.74 16.20
CA LEU A 337 11.02 -17.01 17.63
C LEU A 337 11.81 -18.33 17.81
N ASN A 338 12.81 -18.32 18.67
CA ASN A 338 13.63 -19.50 18.94
C ASN A 338 12.86 -20.58 19.73
N GLU A 339 13.36 -21.81 19.72
CA GLU A 339 12.73 -22.93 20.44
C GLU A 339 12.66 -22.72 21.97
N SER A 340 13.56 -21.91 22.53
CA SER A 340 13.55 -21.55 23.96
C SER A 340 12.49 -20.50 24.31
N GLY A 341 11.92 -19.80 23.32
CA GLY A 341 10.91 -18.76 23.51
C GLY A 341 11.43 -17.44 24.11
N ASP A 342 12.75 -17.26 24.16
CA ASP A 342 13.42 -16.13 24.83
C ASP A 342 14.18 -15.20 23.87
N GLY A 343 14.16 -15.47 22.57
CA GLY A 343 14.82 -14.65 21.56
C GLY A 343 14.48 -15.06 20.14
N PHE A 344 15.21 -14.51 19.17
CA PHE A 344 14.93 -14.68 17.75
C PHE A 344 16.14 -15.24 16.99
N THR A 345 15.86 -16.02 15.96
CA THR A 345 16.86 -16.51 15.01
C THR A 345 16.61 -15.89 13.65
N ALA A 346 17.57 -15.13 13.14
CA ALA A 346 17.52 -14.58 11.79
C ALA A 346 17.54 -15.70 10.74
N VAL A 347 16.72 -15.57 9.71
CA VAL A 347 16.62 -16.54 8.63
C VAL A 347 17.68 -16.20 7.58
N GLU A 348 18.78 -16.95 7.58
CA GLU A 348 19.85 -16.85 6.58
C GLU A 348 19.45 -17.49 5.24
N GLN A 349 18.45 -16.93 4.55
CA GLN A 349 18.22 -17.21 3.14
C GLN A 349 18.62 -15.98 2.32
N GLU A 350 19.15 -16.20 1.11
CA GLU A 350 19.34 -15.14 0.11
C GLU A 350 17.96 -14.64 -0.38
N LEU A 351 17.27 -13.89 0.47
CA LEU A 351 16.11 -13.10 0.07
C LEU A 351 16.62 -12.04 -0.90
N ALA A 352 16.02 -11.97 -2.09
CA ALA A 352 16.48 -11.10 -3.16
C ALA A 352 16.44 -9.60 -2.82
N THR A 353 15.78 -9.22 -1.72
CA THR A 353 15.65 -7.85 -1.23
C THR A 353 15.58 -7.78 0.31
N LYS A 354 15.88 -6.61 0.87
CA LYS A 354 15.69 -6.27 2.29
C LYS A 354 14.35 -5.55 2.49
N GLY A 355 13.72 -5.72 3.67
CA GLY A 355 12.40 -5.16 4.01
C GLY A 355 11.24 -6.13 3.72
N ILE A 356 10.71 -6.75 4.77
CA ILE A 356 9.63 -7.77 4.69
C ILE A 356 8.30 -7.16 5.12
N PHE A 357 7.39 -6.96 4.17
CA PHE A 357 6.17 -6.17 4.38
C PHE A 357 4.91 -7.01 4.54
N ALA A 358 4.89 -8.23 4.02
CA ALA A 358 3.77 -9.16 4.22
C ALA A 358 4.24 -10.61 4.19
N LEU A 359 3.51 -11.45 4.90
CA LEU A 359 3.72 -12.89 5.04
C LEU A 359 2.37 -13.58 4.90
N SER A 360 2.32 -14.74 4.26
CA SER A 360 1.07 -15.53 4.14
C SER A 360 1.37 -17.01 3.99
N ASP A 361 0.53 -17.86 4.58
CA ASP A 361 0.68 -19.32 4.50
C ASP A 361 0.18 -19.87 3.16
N ASP A 362 0.93 -20.82 2.61
CA ASP A 362 0.47 -21.68 1.52
C ASP A 362 -0.34 -22.88 2.06
N ALA A 363 -1.22 -23.44 1.23
CA ALA A 363 -1.92 -24.70 1.48
C ALA A 363 -0.96 -25.89 1.58
N ALA A 364 0.21 -25.83 0.93
CA ALA A 364 1.21 -26.90 0.89
C ALA A 364 2.35 -26.78 1.94
N LYS A 365 2.16 -26.04 3.03
CA LYS A 365 3.14 -25.81 4.13
C LYS A 365 4.33 -24.90 3.79
N GLY A 366 4.26 -24.12 2.71
CA GLY A 366 5.22 -23.07 2.41
C GLY A 366 4.81 -21.72 3.02
N LEU A 367 5.78 -20.84 3.27
CA LEU A 367 5.54 -19.44 3.62
C LEU A 367 5.81 -18.56 2.40
N TRP A 368 4.83 -17.76 2.00
CA TRP A 368 5.01 -16.69 1.02
C TRP A 368 5.54 -15.45 1.72
N VAL A 369 6.68 -14.95 1.24
CA VAL A 369 7.31 -13.74 1.77
C VAL A 369 7.26 -12.64 0.72
N ALA A 370 6.57 -11.55 1.05
CA ALA A 370 6.57 -10.32 0.27
C ALA A 370 7.70 -9.40 0.76
N ALA A 371 8.63 -9.11 -0.16
CA ALA A 371 9.64 -8.10 0.03
C ALA A 371 9.58 -7.06 -1.10
N MET A 372 10.24 -5.92 -0.91
CA MET A 372 10.10 -4.68 -1.69
C MET A 372 10.06 -4.82 -3.23
N VAL A 373 10.59 -5.91 -3.82
CA VAL A 373 10.58 -6.15 -5.28
C VAL A 373 10.39 -7.63 -5.67
N VAL A 374 10.35 -8.57 -4.71
CA VAL A 374 10.38 -10.02 -5.01
C VAL A 374 9.55 -10.82 -4.02
N LEU A 375 8.76 -11.75 -4.55
CA LEU A 375 8.04 -12.78 -3.80
C LEU A 375 8.90 -14.06 -3.74
N VAL A 376 9.14 -14.59 -2.54
CA VAL A 376 9.91 -15.84 -2.34
C VAL A 376 9.04 -16.86 -1.61
N MET A 377 9.00 -18.08 -2.13
CA MET A 377 8.40 -19.24 -1.44
C MET A 377 9.52 -20.05 -0.79
N SER A 378 9.47 -20.20 0.55
CA SER A 378 10.45 -21.02 1.29
C SER A 378 9.83 -22.37 1.67
N GLN A 379 10.49 -23.46 1.29
CA GLN A 379 10.22 -24.81 1.82
C GLN A 379 11.41 -25.22 2.71
N GLN A 380 11.15 -25.57 3.97
CA GLN A 380 12.16 -26.17 4.85
C GLN A 380 12.70 -27.45 4.18
N LEU A 381 13.96 -27.43 3.76
CA LEU A 381 14.69 -28.62 3.32
C LEU A 381 16.00 -28.72 4.10
N SER A 382 16.05 -29.77 4.92
CA SER A 382 17.20 -30.21 5.70
C SER A 382 18.47 -30.35 4.87
N ARG A 383 19.55 -29.75 5.38
CA ARG A 383 20.98 -29.91 5.04
C ARG A 383 21.31 -30.94 3.95
N CYS A 384 21.44 -30.48 2.71
CA CYS A 384 22.48 -30.94 1.77
C CYS A 384 22.35 -30.20 0.43
N THR A 385 23.28 -29.30 0.12
CA THR A 385 24.03 -29.22 -1.16
C THR A 385 24.73 -27.86 -1.30
N MET A 386 25.86 -27.70 -0.61
CA MET A 386 26.94 -26.84 -1.12
C MET A 386 27.74 -27.68 -2.12
N ARG A 387 27.64 -27.37 -3.41
CA ARG A 387 28.61 -27.62 -4.51
C ARG A 387 27.88 -27.69 -5.85
N CYS A 388 27.56 -26.54 -6.45
CA CYS A 388 27.32 -26.45 -7.91
C CYS A 388 27.39 -25.02 -8.46
N GLN A 389 28.14 -24.11 -7.83
CA GLN A 389 28.45 -22.80 -8.39
C GLN A 389 29.72 -22.86 -9.25
N ALA A 390 29.59 -23.31 -10.50
CA ALA A 390 30.66 -23.16 -11.50
C ALA A 390 30.16 -23.11 -12.96
N LEU A 391 28.87 -23.32 -13.24
CA LEU A 391 28.37 -23.43 -14.62
C LEU A 391 27.57 -22.22 -15.13
N PHE A 392 27.28 -21.22 -14.30
CA PHE A 392 26.37 -20.12 -14.66
C PHE A 392 27.04 -18.93 -15.40
N ILE A 393 28.37 -18.87 -15.45
CA ILE A 393 29.08 -17.68 -15.98
C ILE A 393 29.20 -17.69 -17.52
N VAL A 394 28.91 -18.81 -18.19
CA VAL A 394 29.04 -18.92 -19.67
C VAL A 394 27.70 -18.64 -20.40
N LEU A 395 26.56 -18.79 -19.74
CA LEU A 395 25.24 -18.46 -20.33
C LEU A 395 24.86 -16.98 -20.20
N ALA A 396 25.45 -16.24 -19.26
CA ALA A 396 25.16 -14.82 -19.03
C ALA A 396 25.74 -13.87 -20.11
N LEU A 397 26.63 -14.35 -20.98
CA LEU A 397 27.26 -13.56 -22.05
C LEU A 397 26.61 -13.72 -23.44
N MET A 398 25.54 -14.52 -23.56
CA MET A 398 24.78 -14.69 -24.82
C MET A 398 23.34 -14.16 -24.76
N CYS A 399 22.89 -13.62 -23.62
CA CYS A 399 21.55 -13.01 -23.48
C CYS A 399 21.56 -11.47 -23.46
N MET A 400 22.62 -10.82 -23.94
CA MET A 400 22.58 -9.41 -24.33
C MET A 400 21.95 -9.26 -25.72
N ASN A 401 20.68 -9.67 -25.86
CA ASN A 401 19.81 -9.26 -26.97
C ASN A 401 18.38 -9.75 -26.71
N THR A 402 17.67 -9.07 -25.82
CA THR A 402 16.24 -8.73 -25.96
C THR A 402 15.91 -7.75 -24.84
N ALA A 403 16.14 -6.46 -25.12
CA ALA A 403 15.39 -5.41 -24.46
C ALA A 403 13.89 -5.79 -24.50
N SER A 404 13.23 -5.59 -23.37
CA SER A 404 11.78 -5.72 -23.19
C SER A 404 11.00 -5.25 -24.40
N ALA A 405 9.94 -5.97 -24.79
CA ALA A 405 9.11 -5.67 -25.94
C ALA A 405 8.52 -4.25 -25.91
N GLU A 406 9.27 -3.27 -26.45
CA GLU A 406 8.79 -1.91 -26.70
C GLU A 406 7.65 -1.93 -27.72
N ASN A 407 6.70 -1.00 -27.60
CA ASN A 407 5.59 -0.85 -28.55
C ASN A 407 6.13 -0.47 -29.94
N LEU A 408 5.80 -1.26 -30.98
CA LEU A 408 6.24 -1.03 -32.37
C LEU A 408 5.93 0.40 -32.85
N GLY A 409 4.78 0.95 -32.47
CA GLY A 409 4.38 2.31 -32.85
C GLY A 409 5.23 3.39 -32.20
N GLN A 410 5.65 3.18 -30.95
CA GLN A 410 6.54 4.08 -30.22
C GLN A 410 7.93 4.13 -30.88
N ARG A 411 8.54 2.96 -31.16
CA ARG A 411 9.83 2.90 -31.85
C ARG A 411 9.82 3.59 -33.21
N VAL A 412 8.74 3.41 -33.97
CA VAL A 412 8.58 4.08 -35.28
C VAL A 412 8.45 5.60 -35.10
N TYR A 413 7.71 6.06 -34.09
CA TYR A 413 7.57 7.49 -33.80
C TYR A 413 8.89 8.14 -33.36
N GLU A 414 9.59 7.53 -32.42
CA GLU A 414 10.89 7.97 -31.91
C GLU A 414 11.91 8.06 -33.05
N LYS A 415 11.97 7.02 -33.89
CA LYS A 415 12.95 6.93 -34.97
C LYS A 415 12.67 7.86 -36.15
N TYR A 416 11.40 8.09 -36.52
CA TYR A 416 11.06 8.77 -37.78
C TYR A 416 10.24 10.05 -37.63
N CYS A 417 9.43 10.19 -36.57
CA CYS A 417 8.47 11.29 -36.43
C CYS A 417 8.95 12.39 -35.48
N THR A 418 9.73 12.02 -34.45
CA THR A 418 10.23 12.93 -33.40
C THR A 418 10.99 14.14 -33.91
N PRO A 419 11.87 14.05 -34.94
CA PRO A 419 12.59 15.23 -35.43
C PRO A 419 11.66 16.37 -35.87
N CYS A 420 10.48 16.06 -36.42
CA CYS A 420 9.53 17.07 -36.90
C CYS A 420 8.42 17.39 -35.89
N HIS A 421 7.97 16.40 -35.12
CA HIS A 421 6.82 16.54 -34.22
C HIS A 421 7.19 16.68 -32.74
N GLY A 422 8.47 16.52 -32.38
CA GLY A 422 8.94 16.51 -30.99
C GLY A 422 8.54 15.23 -30.26
N GLU A 423 9.23 14.92 -29.16
CA GLU A 423 8.93 13.74 -28.33
C GLU A 423 7.53 13.85 -27.67
N ASN A 424 7.11 15.09 -27.40
CA ASN A 424 5.83 15.42 -26.77
C ASN A 424 4.72 15.74 -27.79
N GLY A 425 4.98 15.64 -29.10
CA GLY A 425 3.99 15.94 -30.13
C GLY A 425 3.68 17.44 -30.29
N ASP A 426 4.44 18.33 -29.67
CA ASP A 426 4.23 19.78 -29.68
C ASP A 426 4.79 20.49 -30.93
N ALA A 427 5.50 19.74 -31.78
CA ALA A 427 6.24 20.24 -32.94
C ALA A 427 7.19 21.40 -32.62
N ASN A 428 7.76 21.45 -31.40
CA ASN A 428 8.70 22.48 -30.98
C ASN A 428 10.16 22.01 -31.08
N THR A 429 10.63 21.72 -32.30
CA THR A 429 12.00 21.28 -32.56
C THR A 429 12.78 22.31 -33.39
N ALA A 430 14.10 22.18 -33.46
CA ALA A 430 14.89 23.00 -34.38
C ALA A 430 14.51 22.75 -35.85
N ALA A 431 14.21 21.50 -36.21
CA ALA A 431 13.83 21.13 -37.57
C ALA A 431 12.42 21.64 -37.93
N SER A 432 11.44 21.56 -37.01
CA SER A 432 10.08 22.03 -37.26
C SER A 432 10.01 23.54 -37.54
N ARG A 433 10.83 24.34 -36.84
CA ARG A 433 10.94 25.80 -37.01
C ARG A 433 11.54 26.23 -38.36
N ALA A 434 12.20 25.34 -39.07
CA ALA A 434 12.77 25.59 -40.40
C ALA A 434 11.81 25.21 -41.56
N LEU A 435 10.62 24.68 -41.26
CA LEU A 435 9.63 24.21 -42.24
C LEU A 435 8.45 25.19 -42.34
N ASN A 436 7.94 25.42 -43.56
CA ASN A 436 6.76 26.26 -43.81
C ASN A 436 5.73 25.54 -44.70
N PRO A 437 4.49 25.29 -44.22
CA PRO A 437 4.02 25.52 -42.86
C PRO A 437 4.72 24.59 -41.86
N MET A 438 4.80 25.05 -40.60
CA MET A 438 5.33 24.24 -39.50
C MET A 438 4.52 22.94 -39.36
N PRO A 439 5.15 21.80 -38.98
CA PRO A 439 4.43 20.57 -38.64
C PRO A 439 3.35 20.80 -37.60
N ARG A 440 2.26 20.02 -37.68
CA ARG A 440 1.14 20.17 -36.73
C ARG A 440 1.59 19.83 -35.31
N ASN A 441 1.14 20.66 -34.38
CA ASN A 441 1.17 20.41 -32.95
C ASN A 441 0.00 19.49 -32.58
N PHE A 442 0.28 18.24 -32.19
CA PHE A 442 -0.70 17.22 -31.84
C PHE A 442 -1.37 17.45 -30.49
N ILE A 443 -0.88 18.39 -29.67
CA ILE A 443 -1.45 18.73 -28.36
C ILE A 443 -2.25 20.04 -28.40
N GLN A 444 -2.36 20.72 -29.55
CA GLN A 444 -3.23 21.87 -29.73
C GLN A 444 -4.67 21.43 -30.02
N ALA A 445 -5.63 21.96 -29.25
CA ALA A 445 -7.04 21.56 -29.25
C ALA A 445 -7.70 21.56 -30.65
N ASP A 446 -7.32 22.49 -31.54
CA ASP A 446 -7.91 22.60 -32.89
C ASP A 446 -7.53 21.46 -33.84
N PHE A 447 -6.44 20.72 -33.54
CA PHE A 447 -5.92 19.67 -34.41
C PHE A 447 -6.19 18.26 -33.91
N ILE A 448 -6.56 18.11 -32.64
CA ILE A 448 -6.87 16.81 -32.02
C ILE A 448 -8.13 16.18 -32.65
N ASN A 449 -9.12 17.00 -33.01
CA ASN A 449 -10.33 16.57 -33.73
C ASN A 449 -10.05 16.06 -35.15
N ASP A 450 -8.89 16.41 -35.71
CA ASP A 450 -8.42 16.05 -37.07
C ASP A 450 -7.55 14.76 -37.04
N LEU A 451 -7.27 14.18 -35.85
CA LEU A 451 -6.46 12.96 -35.63
C LEU A 451 -7.31 11.67 -35.64
N THR A 452 -8.19 11.50 -36.63
CA THR A 452 -8.90 10.22 -36.81
C THR A 452 -7.92 9.12 -37.26
N ARG A 453 -8.26 7.84 -37.02
CA ARG A 453 -7.38 6.72 -37.39
C ARG A 453 -7.09 6.74 -38.88
N GLU A 454 -8.14 6.92 -39.65
CA GLU A 454 -8.16 6.93 -41.11
C GLU A 454 -7.33 8.10 -41.63
N ARG A 455 -7.45 9.27 -41.00
CA ARG A 455 -6.71 10.46 -41.42
C ARG A 455 -5.22 10.40 -41.10
N VAL A 456 -4.85 9.91 -39.92
CA VAL A 456 -3.43 9.77 -39.55
C VAL A 456 -2.76 8.72 -40.44
N ILE A 457 -3.42 7.59 -40.69
CA ILE A 457 -2.92 6.56 -41.62
C ILE A 457 -2.76 7.14 -43.03
N ASP A 458 -3.74 7.88 -43.53
CA ASP A 458 -3.68 8.51 -44.85
C ASP A 458 -2.51 9.52 -44.95
N VAL A 459 -2.38 10.41 -43.98
CA VAL A 459 -1.32 11.43 -43.98
C VAL A 459 0.08 10.82 -43.81
N VAL A 460 0.24 9.78 -42.98
CA VAL A 460 1.52 9.08 -42.84
C VAL A 460 1.84 8.30 -44.13
N SER A 461 0.85 7.68 -44.77
CA SER A 461 1.04 6.90 -45.99
C SER A 461 1.38 7.78 -47.19
N ASN A 462 0.56 8.81 -47.43
CA ASN A 462 0.55 9.60 -48.66
C ASN A 462 1.21 10.98 -48.52
N GLY A 463 1.49 11.41 -47.29
CA GLY A 463 1.96 12.76 -47.02
C GLY A 463 0.82 13.77 -47.09
N ARG A 464 1.16 15.06 -46.94
CA ARG A 464 0.19 16.15 -47.07
C ARG A 464 0.69 17.17 -48.11
N PRO A 465 0.00 17.28 -49.26
CA PRO A 465 0.33 18.25 -50.31
C PRO A 465 0.43 19.68 -49.77
N GLY A 466 1.40 20.44 -50.26
CA GLY A 466 1.65 21.81 -49.81
C GLY A 466 2.29 21.92 -48.43
N THR A 467 2.82 20.82 -47.87
CA THR A 467 3.57 20.81 -46.61
C THR A 467 4.83 19.97 -46.72
N ALA A 468 5.69 20.05 -45.71
CA ALA A 468 6.89 19.22 -45.61
C ALA A 468 6.62 17.73 -45.27
N MET A 469 5.36 17.36 -44.97
CA MET A 469 5.00 15.98 -44.64
C MET A 469 4.94 15.11 -45.89
N VAL A 470 6.01 14.37 -46.15
CA VAL A 470 6.11 13.40 -47.26
C VAL A 470 5.38 12.09 -46.92
N GLY A 471 4.97 11.35 -47.95
CA GLY A 471 4.39 10.02 -47.77
C GLY A 471 5.42 8.95 -47.42
N TRP A 472 5.17 8.19 -46.37
CA TRP A 472 6.08 7.17 -45.83
C TRP A 472 5.78 5.75 -46.28
N GLN A 473 4.74 5.53 -47.09
CA GLN A 473 4.36 4.18 -47.58
C GLN A 473 5.43 3.45 -48.40
N LYS A 474 6.46 4.16 -48.88
CA LYS A 474 7.62 3.56 -49.56
C LYS A 474 8.75 3.18 -48.59
N ARG A 475 8.69 3.59 -47.32
CA ARG A 475 9.74 3.40 -46.30
C ARG A 475 9.28 2.66 -45.05
N LEU A 476 7.99 2.68 -44.75
CA LEU A 476 7.37 1.97 -43.64
C LEU A 476 6.39 0.94 -44.20
N SER A 477 6.36 -0.25 -43.59
CA SER A 477 5.34 -1.26 -43.87
C SER A 477 3.95 -0.78 -43.41
N ARG A 478 2.88 -1.38 -43.95
CA ARG A 478 1.52 -1.09 -43.52
C ARG A 478 1.32 -1.27 -42.01
N GLU A 479 1.90 -2.34 -41.46
CA GLU A 479 1.87 -2.62 -40.02
C GLU A 479 2.54 -1.51 -39.20
N GLN A 480 3.71 -1.02 -39.62
CA GLN A 480 4.40 0.08 -38.96
C GLN A 480 3.62 1.40 -39.04
N ILE A 481 2.97 1.67 -40.18
CA ILE A 481 2.13 2.86 -40.38
C ILE A 481 0.90 2.79 -39.47
N GLU A 482 0.24 1.64 -39.40
CA GLU A 482 -0.92 1.45 -38.51
C GLU A 482 -0.51 1.55 -37.04
N ALA A 483 0.63 0.96 -36.66
CA ALA A 483 1.18 1.00 -35.30
C ALA A 483 1.54 2.43 -34.86
N VAL A 484 2.27 3.19 -35.68
CA VAL A 484 2.63 4.58 -35.35
C VAL A 484 1.40 5.50 -35.35
N SER A 485 0.42 5.25 -36.22
CA SER A 485 -0.85 6.00 -36.22
C SER A 485 -1.65 5.73 -34.96
N GLY A 486 -1.68 4.47 -34.48
CA GLY A 486 -2.25 4.09 -33.20
C GLY A 486 -1.56 4.79 -32.03
N TYR A 487 -0.22 4.78 -32.03
CA TYR A 487 0.59 5.46 -31.01
C TYR A 487 0.32 6.96 -30.96
N VAL A 488 0.36 7.67 -32.10
CA VAL A 488 0.08 9.12 -32.16
C VAL A 488 -1.30 9.46 -31.59
N ARG A 489 -2.31 8.66 -31.90
CA ARG A 489 -3.68 8.90 -31.40
C ARG A 489 -3.80 8.61 -29.91
N GLN A 490 -3.27 7.49 -29.44
CA GLN A 490 -3.34 7.13 -28.03
C GLN A 490 -2.53 8.08 -27.16
N ARG A 491 -1.36 8.51 -27.64
CA ARG A 491 -0.41 9.35 -26.90
C ARG A 491 -0.81 10.82 -26.88
N PHE A 492 -1.39 11.34 -27.98
CA PHE A 492 -1.62 12.79 -28.13
C PHE A 492 -3.10 13.18 -28.34
N ALA A 493 -3.94 12.31 -28.94
CA ALA A 493 -5.34 12.65 -29.24
C ALA A 493 -6.34 12.35 -28.10
N LYS A 494 -5.93 11.67 -27.02
CA LYS A 494 -6.82 11.31 -25.90
C LYS A 494 -7.09 12.45 -24.90
N ASN A 495 -6.64 13.68 -25.20
CA ASN A 495 -6.95 14.86 -24.43
C ASN A 495 -7.80 15.84 -25.26
N VAL A 496 -9.07 16.01 -24.85
CA VAL A 496 -10.03 17.03 -25.31
C VAL A 496 -10.78 16.74 -26.62
N MET A 497 -11.93 16.07 -26.50
CA MET A 497 -13.13 16.43 -27.23
C MET A 497 -14.23 16.75 -26.21
N MET A 498 -14.75 17.98 -26.23
CA MET A 498 -16.08 18.26 -25.70
C MET A 498 -17.09 17.75 -26.73
N PRO A 499 -17.92 16.73 -26.45
CA PRO A 499 -19.22 16.68 -27.09
C PRO A 499 -20.01 17.86 -26.52
N LYS A 500 -20.50 18.74 -27.39
CA LYS A 500 -21.81 19.32 -27.13
C LYS A 500 -22.79 18.16 -27.08
N CYS A 501 -22.95 17.55 -25.91
CA CYS A 501 -24.11 16.73 -25.59
C CYS A 501 -24.81 17.42 -24.43
N ALA A 502 -25.63 18.41 -24.79
CA ALA A 502 -26.97 18.40 -24.23
C ALA A 502 -27.60 17.04 -24.62
N SER A 503 -28.21 16.37 -23.64
CA SER A 503 -29.00 15.13 -23.76
C SER A 503 -28.26 13.78 -23.75
N CYS A 504 -27.85 13.29 -22.56
CA CYS A 504 -27.91 11.83 -22.26
C CYS A 504 -27.94 11.46 -20.77
N HIS A 505 -27.63 12.35 -19.83
CA HIS A 505 -27.61 12.03 -18.39
C HIS A 505 -28.52 12.98 -17.61
N SER A 506 -29.17 12.45 -16.58
CA SER A 506 -29.96 13.28 -15.68
C SER A 506 -29.05 14.03 -14.72
N GLU A 507 -29.40 15.26 -14.33
CA GLU A 507 -28.67 16.04 -13.31
C GLU A 507 -28.43 15.23 -12.02
N LYS A 508 -29.36 14.33 -11.69
CA LYS A 508 -29.26 13.42 -10.54
C LYS A 508 -28.11 12.40 -10.67
N GLU A 509 -27.84 11.88 -11.86
CA GLU A 509 -26.75 10.95 -12.11
C GLU A 509 -25.39 11.65 -12.06
N ASP A 510 -25.29 12.85 -12.63
CA ASP A 510 -24.07 13.64 -12.59
C ASP A 510 -23.80 14.19 -11.18
N TYR A 511 -24.84 14.52 -10.41
CA TYR A 511 -24.70 14.85 -8.99
C TYR A 511 -24.16 13.66 -8.18
N ALA A 512 -24.73 12.47 -8.34
CA ALA A 512 -24.29 11.27 -7.62
C ALA A 512 -22.86 10.83 -8.00
N LEU A 513 -22.50 10.91 -9.28
CA LEU A 513 -21.12 10.70 -9.73
C LEU A 513 -20.17 11.75 -9.16
N GLY A 514 -20.59 13.02 -9.13
CA GLY A 514 -19.82 14.13 -8.60
C GLY A 514 -19.55 13.99 -7.11
N GLU A 515 -20.56 13.58 -6.37
CA GLU A 515 -20.49 13.22 -4.95
C GLU A 515 -19.44 12.12 -4.74
N GLN A 516 -19.57 10.99 -5.46
CA GLN A 516 -18.66 9.84 -5.36
C GLN A 516 -17.20 10.24 -5.64
N VAL A 517 -16.96 10.99 -6.73
CA VAL A 517 -15.62 11.42 -7.12
C VAL A 517 -15.04 12.41 -6.11
N TYR A 518 -15.86 13.37 -5.65
CA TYR A 518 -15.43 14.33 -4.64
C TYR A 518 -15.04 13.63 -3.34
N GLN A 519 -15.85 12.68 -2.89
CA GLN A 519 -15.60 11.92 -1.67
C GLN A 519 -14.41 10.97 -1.79
N ALA A 520 -14.06 10.51 -2.99
CA ALA A 520 -12.88 9.66 -3.18
C ALA A 520 -11.56 10.44 -3.39
N ARG A 521 -11.62 11.75 -3.65
CA ARG A 521 -10.44 12.48 -4.18
C ARG A 521 -10.25 13.89 -3.63
N CYS A 522 -11.32 14.55 -3.21
CA CYS A 522 -11.31 15.95 -2.80
C CYS A 522 -11.61 16.14 -1.31
N TYR A 523 -12.34 15.22 -0.67
CA TYR A 523 -12.76 15.36 0.73
C TYR A 523 -11.56 15.46 1.69
N PHE A 524 -10.47 14.72 1.45
CA PHE A 524 -9.34 14.66 2.38
C PHE A 524 -8.84 16.06 2.72
N CYS A 525 -8.77 16.94 1.72
CA CYS A 525 -8.40 18.34 1.90
C CYS A 525 -9.59 19.26 2.24
N HIS A 526 -10.79 18.99 1.69
CA HIS A 526 -11.90 19.94 1.74
C HIS A 526 -13.03 19.59 2.72
N GLY A 527 -12.99 18.44 3.38
CA GLY A 527 -14.08 17.92 4.21
C GLY A 527 -15.32 17.50 3.40
N TYR A 528 -16.22 16.73 4.01
CA TYR A 528 -17.44 16.27 3.33
C TYR A 528 -18.38 17.41 2.92
N ASP A 529 -18.45 18.45 3.76
CA ASP A 529 -19.31 19.61 3.59
C ASP A 529 -18.60 20.79 2.93
N GLY A 530 -17.37 20.57 2.44
CA GLY A 530 -16.58 21.58 1.78
C GLY A 530 -15.97 22.64 2.71
N ARG A 531 -16.04 22.50 4.04
CA ARG A 531 -15.48 23.48 5.00
C ARG A 531 -13.97 23.59 5.00
N ALA A 532 -13.27 22.56 4.54
CA ALA A 532 -11.84 22.36 4.74
C ALA A 532 -11.43 22.39 6.22
N ASN A 533 -12.22 21.72 7.08
CA ASN A 533 -11.89 21.51 8.49
C ASN A 533 -11.56 20.02 8.74
N THR A 534 -10.60 19.50 7.98
CA THR A 534 -10.09 18.13 8.16
C THR A 534 -8.76 18.18 8.91
N GLU A 535 -8.37 17.09 9.57
CA GLU A 535 -7.03 16.96 10.14
C GLU A 535 -5.96 17.30 9.08
N ALA A 536 -6.06 16.68 7.90
CA ALA A 536 -5.16 16.95 6.79
C ALA A 536 -5.06 18.44 6.41
N SER A 537 -6.17 19.18 6.43
CA SER A 537 -6.17 20.61 6.09
C SER A 537 -5.28 21.46 7.01
N GLN A 538 -5.06 21.03 8.25
CA GLN A 538 -4.22 21.73 9.24
C GLN A 538 -2.73 21.68 8.89
N TYR A 539 -2.32 20.68 8.11
CA TYR A 539 -0.94 20.49 7.66
C TYR A 539 -0.67 21.11 6.28
N LEU A 540 -1.65 21.74 5.64
CA LEU A 540 -1.49 22.32 4.30
C LEU A 540 -1.26 23.84 4.38
N SER A 541 -0.26 24.33 3.64
CA SER A 541 0.05 25.76 3.54
C SER A 541 0.04 26.23 2.07
N PRO A 542 -0.85 27.17 1.69
CA PRO A 542 -1.98 27.67 2.48
C PRO A 542 -3.06 26.58 2.65
N PRO A 543 -3.89 26.64 3.71
CA PRO A 543 -4.96 25.69 3.92
C PRO A 543 -6.02 25.79 2.79
N PRO A 544 -6.72 24.70 2.47
CA PRO A 544 -7.77 24.71 1.46
C PRO A 544 -8.90 25.68 1.83
N LYS A 545 -9.57 26.23 0.81
CA LYS A 545 -10.67 27.19 1.04
C LYS A 545 -11.95 26.44 1.43
N ASP A 546 -12.73 27.06 2.32
CA ASP A 546 -14.13 26.71 2.58
C ASP A 546 -14.94 26.91 1.28
N LEU A 547 -15.20 25.81 0.57
CA LEU A 547 -15.84 25.80 -0.75
C LEU A 547 -17.27 26.35 -0.69
N ARG A 548 -17.93 26.32 0.48
CA ARG A 548 -19.25 26.94 0.68
C ARG A 548 -19.20 28.46 0.57
N LYS A 549 -18.03 29.05 0.80
CA LYS A 549 -17.79 30.52 0.71
C LYS A 549 -17.15 30.92 -0.61
N VAL A 550 -16.70 29.97 -1.43
CA VAL A 550 -16.03 30.26 -2.69
C VAL A 550 -17.04 30.64 -3.76
N LYS A 551 -17.03 31.92 -4.18
CA LYS A 551 -17.79 32.38 -5.35
C LYS A 551 -16.95 32.21 -6.60
N MET A 552 -17.14 31.11 -7.32
CA MET A 552 -16.43 30.79 -8.56
C MET A 552 -17.40 30.26 -9.61
N SER A 553 -17.19 30.61 -10.89
CA SER A 553 -17.97 30.03 -11.98
C SER A 553 -17.64 28.54 -12.15
N GLN A 554 -18.60 27.75 -12.62
CA GLN A 554 -18.39 26.32 -12.92
C GLN A 554 -17.17 26.10 -13.83
N ALA A 555 -16.96 26.96 -14.84
CA ALA A 555 -15.80 26.90 -15.73
C ALA A 555 -14.47 27.12 -14.99
N ASN A 556 -14.42 28.07 -14.05
CA ASN A 556 -13.21 28.32 -13.27
C ASN A 556 -12.97 27.19 -12.25
N LEU A 557 -14.03 26.64 -11.66
CA LEU A 557 -13.91 25.51 -10.74
C LEU A 557 -13.40 24.26 -11.48
N ALA A 558 -13.95 23.96 -12.66
CA ALA A 558 -13.46 22.89 -13.53
C ALA A 558 -11.98 23.09 -13.88
N LYS A 559 -11.57 24.33 -14.16
CA LYS A 559 -10.18 24.67 -14.45
C LYS A 559 -9.27 24.43 -13.24
N VAL A 560 -9.68 24.84 -12.04
CA VAL A 560 -8.91 24.62 -10.80
C VAL A 560 -8.77 23.13 -10.49
N ILE A 561 -9.85 22.35 -10.58
CA ILE A 561 -9.80 20.90 -10.36
C ILE A 561 -8.88 20.24 -11.40
N SER A 562 -9.06 20.59 -12.68
CA SER A 562 -8.27 20.04 -13.78
C SER A 562 -6.79 20.38 -13.69
N GLN A 563 -6.45 21.64 -13.43
CA GLN A 563 -5.08 22.16 -13.55
C GLN A 563 -4.35 22.27 -12.23
N GLY A 564 -5.04 22.06 -11.11
CA GLY A 564 -4.51 22.35 -9.79
C GLY A 564 -4.35 23.85 -9.57
N ARG A 565 -3.67 24.21 -8.49
CA ARG A 565 -3.34 25.59 -8.18
C ARG A 565 -1.89 25.69 -7.71
N GLU A 566 -1.09 26.34 -8.53
CA GLU A 566 0.33 26.59 -8.26
C GLU A 566 0.53 27.31 -6.93
N GLY A 567 1.58 26.93 -6.19
CA GLY A 567 1.87 27.46 -4.86
C GLY A 567 0.90 27.00 -3.76
N THR A 568 0.12 25.94 -4.00
CA THR A 568 -0.76 25.32 -3.00
C THR A 568 -0.70 23.80 -3.10
N ALA A 569 -1.25 23.09 -2.10
CA ALA A 569 -1.37 21.63 -2.12
C ALA A 569 -2.40 21.09 -3.15
N MET A 570 -3.14 21.96 -3.85
CA MET A 570 -4.13 21.54 -4.85
C MET A 570 -3.44 21.04 -6.13
N MET A 571 -3.28 19.73 -6.23
CA MET A 571 -2.70 19.06 -7.40
C MET A 571 -3.66 19.05 -8.61
N PRO A 572 -3.14 18.96 -9.85
CA PRO A 572 -3.96 18.78 -11.04
C PRO A 572 -4.62 17.41 -11.09
N PHE A 573 -5.95 17.36 -11.18
CA PHE A 573 -6.68 16.11 -11.35
C PHE A 573 -6.88 15.69 -12.80
N ARG A 574 -6.49 16.50 -13.80
CA ARG A 574 -6.65 16.15 -15.24
C ARG A 574 -5.96 14.86 -15.69
N THR A 575 -4.99 14.39 -14.92
CA THR A 575 -4.25 13.14 -15.20
C THR A 575 -4.89 11.92 -14.54
N VAL A 576 -5.86 12.13 -13.65
CA VAL A 576 -6.49 11.09 -12.81
C VAL A 576 -8.00 11.02 -13.05
N LEU A 577 -8.67 12.16 -13.28
CA LEU A 577 -10.10 12.26 -13.52
C LEU A 577 -10.38 12.55 -15.00
N SER A 578 -11.40 11.89 -15.53
CA SER A 578 -11.98 12.20 -16.82
C SER A 578 -12.67 13.58 -16.81
N GLN A 579 -12.93 14.13 -17.99
CA GLN A 579 -13.67 15.39 -18.11
C GLN A 579 -15.07 15.30 -17.54
N ARG A 580 -15.72 14.14 -17.66
CA ARG A 580 -17.05 13.89 -17.09
C ARG A 580 -17.01 13.92 -15.57
N GLU A 581 -16.04 13.25 -14.97
CA GLU A 581 -15.88 13.26 -13.50
C GLU A 581 -15.57 14.65 -12.97
N ILE A 582 -14.70 15.42 -13.65
CA ILE A 582 -14.45 16.83 -13.28
C ILE A 582 -15.73 17.66 -13.39
N ALA A 583 -16.51 17.51 -14.47
CA ALA A 583 -17.78 18.20 -14.64
C ALA A 583 -18.80 17.80 -13.57
N ALA A 584 -18.87 16.51 -13.22
CA ALA A 584 -19.72 15.98 -12.18
C ALA A 584 -19.35 16.55 -10.79
N VAL A 585 -18.06 16.60 -10.44
CA VAL A 585 -17.59 17.24 -9.20
C VAL A 585 -17.97 18.73 -9.18
N VAL A 586 -17.90 19.42 -10.31
CA VAL A 586 -18.33 20.82 -10.43
C VAL A 586 -19.82 20.96 -10.18
N VAL A 587 -20.66 20.09 -10.75
CA VAL A 587 -22.10 20.02 -10.47
C VAL A 587 -22.33 19.82 -8.97
N TYR A 588 -21.72 18.80 -8.37
CA TYR A 588 -21.84 18.51 -6.94
C TYR A 588 -21.46 19.71 -6.04
N VAL A 589 -20.28 20.30 -6.26
CA VAL A 589 -19.77 21.44 -5.48
C VAL A 589 -20.64 22.69 -5.66
N THR A 590 -21.21 22.93 -6.84
CA THR A 590 -21.97 24.16 -7.12
C THR A 590 -23.45 24.07 -6.82
N GLU A 591 -24.05 22.87 -6.94
CA GLU A 591 -25.48 22.64 -6.67
C GLU A 591 -25.76 22.31 -5.21
N GLY A 592 -24.76 21.88 -4.44
CA GLY A 592 -24.85 21.88 -2.99
C GLY A 592 -23.78 21.05 -2.32
N PHE A 593 -22.83 21.73 -1.66
CA PHE A 593 -22.56 21.42 -0.25
C PHE A 593 -23.79 21.88 0.50
N PRO A 594 -24.69 20.95 0.80
CA PRO A 594 -26.04 21.32 1.11
C PRO A 594 -26.02 22.07 2.45
N GLY A 595 -26.56 23.28 2.44
CA GLY A 595 -27.02 23.93 3.68
C GLY A 595 -28.17 23.16 4.35
N ASN A 596 -28.38 21.87 4.03
CA ASN A 596 -29.48 21.01 4.46
C ASN A 596 -29.22 19.47 4.36
N VAL A 597 -28.01 18.95 4.08
CA VAL A 597 -27.70 17.51 4.38
C VAL A 597 -27.05 17.43 5.75
N VAL A 598 -27.83 17.91 6.72
CA VAL A 598 -27.63 17.76 8.17
C VAL A 598 -28.16 16.39 8.61
N ASN A 599 -28.20 15.36 7.75
CA ASN A 599 -28.94 14.13 8.10
C ASN A 599 -28.37 12.79 7.62
N LYS A 600 -27.39 12.74 6.71
CA LYS A 600 -26.70 11.45 6.40
C LYS A 600 -25.27 11.40 6.92
N ILE A 601 -24.56 12.52 6.84
CA ILE A 601 -23.16 12.63 7.28
C ILE A 601 -23.09 12.97 8.78
N ASP A 602 -24.10 13.67 9.30
CA ASP A 602 -24.31 13.93 10.74
C ASP A 602 -24.47 12.66 11.59
N PHE A 603 -24.68 11.50 10.98
CA PHE A 603 -24.75 10.23 11.72
C PHE A 603 -23.36 9.65 12.05
N TYR A 604 -22.37 9.83 11.16
CA TYR A 604 -21.05 9.21 11.28
C TYR A 604 -19.91 10.22 11.56
N HIS A 605 -20.11 11.52 11.32
CA HIS A 605 -19.18 12.60 11.71
C HIS A 605 -19.92 13.81 12.33
N SER A 606 -20.24 13.71 13.62
CA SER A 606 -20.90 14.70 14.48
C SER A 606 -20.08 14.92 15.76
N GLU A 607 -20.37 15.98 16.52
CA GLU A 607 -19.78 16.17 17.85
C GLU A 607 -20.01 14.96 18.77
N ASN A 608 -21.10 14.21 18.57
CA ASN A 608 -21.46 13.02 19.35
C ASN A 608 -20.68 11.76 18.96
N ASN A 609 -20.04 11.71 17.78
CA ASN A 609 -19.15 10.61 17.36
C ASN A 609 -17.71 11.09 17.14
N GLY A 610 -17.38 12.28 17.65
CA GLY A 610 -16.01 12.74 17.86
C GLY A 610 -15.53 13.93 17.04
N TRP A 611 -16.30 14.35 16.05
CA TRP A 611 -15.89 15.43 15.17
C TRP A 611 -16.37 16.79 15.70
N SER A 612 -15.45 17.60 16.23
CA SER A 612 -15.74 18.97 16.69
C SER A 612 -16.14 19.88 15.52
N MET A 613 -17.36 20.42 15.55
CA MET A 613 -17.81 21.43 14.59
C MET A 613 -17.32 22.85 14.92
N SER A 614 -16.66 23.06 16.06
CA SER A 614 -16.13 24.35 16.49
C SER A 614 -14.66 24.52 16.10
N TYR A 615 -14.43 25.30 15.05
CA TYR A 615 -13.15 25.93 14.75
C TYR A 615 -12.98 27.16 15.65
N ASP A 616 -11.94 27.21 16.50
CA ASP A 616 -11.53 28.43 17.20
C ASP A 616 -10.48 29.18 16.36
N PRO A 617 -10.83 30.33 15.75
CA PRO A 617 -9.90 31.14 14.98
C PRO A 617 -8.74 31.72 15.80
N ALA A 618 -8.77 31.65 17.14
CA ALA A 618 -7.74 32.19 18.01
C ALA A 618 -6.41 31.39 18.00
N LEU A 619 -6.39 30.19 17.42
CA LEU A 619 -5.19 29.35 17.30
C LEU A 619 -4.28 29.71 16.12
N LEU A 620 -4.64 30.71 15.30
CA LEU A 620 -3.86 31.14 14.12
C LEU A 620 -3.11 32.47 14.27
N ASP A 621 -3.18 33.14 15.42
CA ASP A 621 -2.45 34.40 15.61
C ASP A 621 -1.01 34.11 16.07
N ALA A 622 -0.19 33.73 15.10
CA ALA A 622 1.25 33.57 15.22
C ALA A 622 1.92 34.94 15.39
N ASP A 623 1.93 35.48 16.62
CA ASP A 623 2.91 36.51 17.04
C ASP A 623 2.97 36.78 18.57
N LYS A 624 2.76 35.77 19.43
CA LYS A 624 3.09 35.90 20.86
C LYS A 624 3.75 34.66 21.45
N PRO A 625 4.90 34.78 22.14
CA PRO A 625 5.41 33.72 22.98
C PRO A 625 4.56 33.67 24.25
N LYS A 626 4.00 32.51 24.60
CA LYS A 626 3.50 32.30 25.96
C LYS A 626 4.31 31.23 26.65
N ALA A 627 5.24 31.76 27.43
CA ALA A 627 5.92 31.23 28.59
C ALA A 627 5.13 30.17 29.38
N CYS A 628 5.89 29.22 29.94
CA CYS A 628 5.57 28.57 31.20
C CYS A 628 4.88 29.54 32.18
N LEU A 629 3.71 29.17 32.70
CA LEU A 629 3.20 29.72 33.93
C LEU A 629 2.67 28.60 34.82
N SER A 630 3.36 28.49 35.96
CA SER A 630 3.10 27.65 37.11
C SER A 630 1.86 28.08 37.91
N CYS A 631 1.34 27.13 38.69
CA CYS A 631 0.61 27.23 39.97
C CYS A 631 0.04 28.61 40.40
N HIS A 632 -1.28 28.74 40.55
CA HIS A 632 -2.01 28.62 41.84
C HIS A 632 -3.52 28.97 41.73
N GLU A 633 -4.31 28.18 42.47
CA GLU A 633 -5.59 28.47 43.13
C GLU A 633 -6.84 28.92 42.34
N ALA A 634 -7.75 27.96 42.12
CA ALA A 634 -9.16 28.13 42.53
C ALA A 634 -9.84 26.75 42.74
N LYS A 635 -9.90 26.37 44.02
CA LYS A 635 -10.91 25.55 44.75
C LYS A 635 -11.77 24.52 43.98
N GLN A 636 -11.51 23.27 44.37
CA GLN A 636 -12.25 22.01 44.25
C GLN A 636 -13.73 22.06 44.73
N PRO A 637 -14.58 21.07 44.35
CA PRO A 637 -14.67 19.82 45.13
C PRO A 637 -14.53 18.53 44.30
N LYS A 638 -13.61 17.65 44.74
CA LYS A 638 -13.44 16.23 44.36
C LYS A 638 -14.55 15.34 44.93
N PRO A 639 -14.98 14.29 44.21
CA PRO A 639 -15.54 13.09 44.83
C PRO A 639 -14.43 12.29 45.54
N LYS A 640 -14.73 11.86 46.77
CA LYS A 640 -13.88 11.00 47.60
C LYS A 640 -13.96 9.54 47.11
N LEU A 641 -12.80 8.94 46.85
CA LEU A 641 -12.59 7.49 47.02
C LEU A 641 -11.48 7.31 48.07
N VAL A 642 -11.85 6.67 49.17
CA VAL A 642 -11.00 6.37 50.33
C VAL A 642 -10.48 4.96 50.15
N TRP A 643 -9.16 4.78 50.17
CA TRP A 643 -8.53 3.53 50.56
C TRP A 643 -7.58 3.80 51.73
N GLN A 644 -7.91 3.20 52.87
CA GLN A 644 -7.08 3.15 54.07
C GLN A 644 -6.01 2.07 53.88
N SER A 645 -4.76 2.41 54.14
CA SER A 645 -3.76 1.46 54.63
C SER A 645 -2.84 2.18 55.62
N SER A 646 -3.20 2.12 56.89
CA SER A 646 -2.29 2.38 58.00
C SER A 646 -1.58 1.08 58.36
N VAL A 647 -0.24 1.06 58.33
CA VAL A 647 0.63 0.64 59.45
C VAL A 647 2.04 1.21 59.18
N THR A 648 2.46 2.06 60.12
CA THR A 648 3.80 2.62 60.42
C THR A 648 4.78 1.51 60.84
N SER A 649 6.11 1.60 60.76
CA SER A 649 6.99 2.63 61.33
C SER A 649 8.47 2.40 60.96
N ASP A 650 9.16 3.50 60.63
CA ASP A 650 10.47 4.00 61.10
C ASP A 650 11.81 3.20 61.04
N SER A 651 12.81 3.94 60.53
CA SER A 651 14.28 4.01 60.84
C SER A 651 15.12 2.73 60.68
N ASP A 652 16.28 2.72 60.02
CA ASP A 652 17.33 3.71 59.74
C ASP A 652 17.83 3.65 58.28
#